data_AF-A0A833SBH4-F1
#
_entry.id   AF-A0A833SBH4-F1
#
_cell.length_a   1.000
_cell.length_b   1.000
_cell.length_c   1.000
_cell.angle_alpha   90.00
_cell.angle_beta   90.00
_cell.angle_gamma   90.00
#
_symmetry.space_group_name_H-M   'P 1'
#
loop_
_entity.id
_entity.type
_entity.pdbx_description
1 polymer ?
#
loop_
_entity_poly.entity_id
_entity_poly.type
_entity_poly.pdbx_seq_one_letter_code
_entity_poly.pdbx_strand_id
1 'polypeptide(L)'
;MKLAHSRLFIQKSINITTLWKKNEKTPKNYVTNYASTLYIREKKNYQSTNFKSKNWQLEQLYIEVLYTVANTVGASTGQYAHYKEDLYRYAQEAFGVPQDQHRRYLNIASEEKPPIVVLSVVVVEAEGLEAKDANGFSDPYCMLGIQPGNTGAPLSPQTNLTAHSPHTPPASPRQATRALSDGAQGAHEQTRASRITERRGASQVYTRDHCEAAHAEPTMEREVSDHDDESSVFDAVSKLNEVRGVKGLGRFFKQIAQSARSGGQDDFLGCVNIPLQDIPSTGLDRWYKLEARTQRSTIQGRIRLKMWLSTREDRGTSEEDNWGELRQQERLYTVFLNHEMNKQGEDFTGELPQTALTILHQHAVQGDVTELQQALVRWVASSRQSACDPRVLHRLLQELDNVWHTDTLSRDEEQCLADSFNEFLEVTLKKVRQHRVLFPPLHRPSISKLDYLLRCVFLQNFFDDTIEVITKMRNHRHTKSSKYHFVICLSYRCLGLLSNMKAFRACCPYEDTRQQTMCYDKEPDQDADKVLQDFTNLVTALLVDLEQGLTYYNNLFESTNGVPYFSAVYKQLDKLMQNELGARVTTACLQLHGQNADEEYVLPPGAEIGTPMFELYLALQDFVTMKENLPQSDHKTLAICKYYEWFRPAVDKWLDLAKLKAIQRVRKSAELDRICPGEYIVKHGTSAIDVTACLYQIKEFWKKLAWPDLPGSYNLVLKVVDAICSSAAYYAEITHQKLADSGYYEEQTPYKTTDEVIAEMCVAVNGLEYVRRWLLKLGEELLVEKLLTALECQAGDSARMQWRTALTSPLEQTPGQMLLFINQIVSRIGTKMRPPLKKAMFHLAWSPDSLPTSEAIAPLLEYLDMHLVVLNSALLIVNFNRVLQDIWEVVLAELSNQMDGNAGDKPAMFYERLHEALDLLVKFFHEDEKGLQYEVLHCQSFLNVEERLQYHKMDTTFLIDRFYRQRLQDQLNTVSSEYGVLTVRAYLNHDSLCVEVINARDVIPLDPNGYSDPFVIIELLPRRVFEHCAEQHTNVKKKTLNPMFDECFEFSVSVEQCRSPDAMVLFTVMDHDVLTANDFAGEAFLGLSMIPGVTDTNTSIDNFHGLKHTELPLMHQKNRNHPILQILETRVGDKMALDFVKKQKQRFASTEILLQKRKHRGLRKRENIEKKREYICILYISSKLFLCGQEKKTNVASQKEEKHLKKDKNIKKKIIRDVSKDKCLKKKNRKKKKKKETKCYRRDRRNSKQC
;
A
#
# COMPACT_ATOMS: atom_id res chain seq x y z
N MET A 1 68.63 -9.09 22.54
CA MET A 1 68.54 -7.94 21.60
C MET A 1 67.44 -8.16 20.53
N LYS A 2 66.19 -8.46 20.94
CA LYS A 2 65.06 -8.79 20.05
C LYS A 2 63.69 -8.28 20.59
N LEU A 3 63.69 -7.22 21.41
CA LEU A 3 62.48 -6.71 22.08
C LEU A 3 62.35 -5.17 22.07
N ALA A 4 63.13 -4.46 21.24
CA ALA A 4 63.09 -2.99 21.15
C ALA A 4 62.46 -2.45 19.84
N HIS A 5 62.18 -3.29 18.84
CA HIS A 5 61.62 -2.84 17.56
C HIS A 5 60.07 -2.91 17.50
N SER A 6 59.43 -3.56 18.49
CA SER A 6 57.98 -3.80 18.52
C SER A 6 57.16 -2.71 19.22
N ARG A 7 57.81 -1.70 19.83
CA ARG A 7 57.12 -0.59 20.52
C ARG A 7 57.03 0.71 19.71
N LEU A 8 57.67 0.83 18.55
CA LEU A 8 57.59 2.04 17.71
C LEU A 8 56.43 2.04 16.69
N PHE A 9 55.81 0.89 16.41
CA PHE A 9 54.71 0.78 15.42
C PHE A 9 53.31 1.00 16.03
N ILE A 10 53.17 0.81 17.35
CA ILE A 10 51.87 0.95 18.05
C ILE A 10 51.61 2.41 18.48
N GLN A 11 52.64 3.24 18.66
CA GLN A 11 52.46 4.66 19.03
C GLN A 11 52.15 5.59 17.83
N LYS A 12 52.36 5.15 16.58
CA LYS A 12 52.03 5.94 15.36
C LYS A 12 50.59 5.72 14.86
N SER A 13 49.91 4.67 15.28
CA SER A 13 48.54 4.36 14.85
C SER A 13 47.45 4.95 15.75
N ILE A 14 47.80 5.48 16.93
CA ILE A 14 46.83 6.07 17.89
C ILE A 14 46.69 7.60 17.74
N ASN A 15 47.59 8.28 17.01
CA ASN A 15 47.51 9.75 16.80
C ASN A 15 46.86 10.20 15.48
N ILE A 16 46.40 9.29 14.62
CA ILE A 16 45.68 9.66 13.37
C ILE A 16 44.17 9.75 13.61
N THR A 17 43.64 9.08 14.63
CA THR A 17 42.20 9.07 14.96
C THR A 17 41.75 10.28 15.80
N THR A 18 42.68 11.02 16.41
CA THR A 18 42.40 12.20 17.24
C THR A 18 42.56 13.54 16.52
N LEU A 19 43.04 13.57 15.28
CA LEU A 19 43.17 14.78 14.46
C LEU A 19 42.04 15.00 13.44
N TRP A 20 41.09 14.05 13.32
CA TRP A 20 39.92 14.18 12.44
C TRP A 20 38.67 14.79 13.11
N LYS A 21 38.79 15.26 14.37
CA LYS A 21 37.65 15.86 15.11
C LYS A 21 37.78 17.35 15.46
N LYS A 22 38.83 18.04 14.98
CA LYS A 22 38.97 19.50 15.18
C LYS A 22 39.70 20.12 13.98
N ASN A 23 38.93 20.60 13.00
CA ASN A 23 39.16 21.87 12.28
C ASN A 23 38.26 21.91 11.04
N GLU A 24 37.03 22.39 11.24
CA GLU A 24 36.33 23.14 10.21
C GLU A 24 36.89 24.56 10.15
N LYS A 25 36.89 25.15 8.95
CA LYS A 25 37.28 26.52 8.54
C LYS A 25 38.71 26.68 8.01
N THR A 26 38.90 26.48 6.70
CA THR A 26 39.50 27.42 5.70
C THR A 26 39.82 26.69 4.37
N PRO A 27 39.92 27.40 3.22
CA PRO A 27 39.74 26.80 1.89
C PRO A 27 40.97 26.05 1.37
N LYS A 28 40.68 25.04 0.54
CA LYS A 28 41.61 24.27 -0.30
C LYS A 28 42.41 25.22 -1.19
N ASN A 29 43.68 25.43 -0.87
CA ASN A 29 44.83 25.68 -1.75
C ASN A 29 46.02 25.88 -0.80
N TYR A 30 47.22 25.37 -1.14
CA TYR A 30 48.44 25.35 -0.29
C TYR A 30 48.63 24.16 0.67
N VAL A 31 48.40 22.91 0.23
CA VAL A 31 49.14 21.74 0.81
C VAL A 31 49.66 20.77 -0.27
N THR A 32 49.44 21.07 -1.55
CA THR A 32 49.88 20.23 -2.69
C THR A 32 51.30 20.51 -3.20
N ASN A 33 52.09 21.37 -2.55
CA ASN A 33 53.39 21.82 -3.09
C ASN A 33 54.64 21.57 -2.25
N TYR A 34 54.55 20.90 -1.09
CA TYR A 34 55.74 20.53 -0.29
C TYR A 34 55.93 19.02 -0.06
N ALA A 35 54.88 18.19 -0.22
CA ALA A 35 55.02 16.73 -0.26
C ALA A 35 55.49 16.21 -1.64
N SER A 36 55.23 16.97 -2.70
CA SER A 36 55.51 16.64 -4.09
C SER A 36 57.01 16.70 -4.41
N THR A 37 57.74 17.63 -3.79
CA THR A 37 59.13 17.96 -4.15
C THR A 37 60.17 17.09 -3.44
N LEU A 38 59.85 16.51 -2.28
CA LEU A 38 60.69 15.52 -1.59
C LEU A 38 60.43 14.09 -2.10
N TYR A 39 59.19 13.77 -2.47
CA TYR A 39 58.83 12.45 -3.02
C TYR A 39 59.37 12.23 -4.45
N ILE A 40 59.58 13.29 -5.24
CA ILE A 40 60.14 13.21 -6.59
C ILE A 40 61.68 13.05 -6.57
N ARG A 41 62.37 13.52 -5.52
CA ARG A 41 63.85 13.44 -5.43
C ARG A 41 64.34 12.09 -4.90
N GLU A 42 63.57 11.42 -4.03
CA GLU A 42 63.85 10.04 -3.60
C GLU A 42 63.40 8.99 -4.64
N LYS A 43 62.31 9.22 -5.41
CA LYS A 43 61.93 8.33 -6.52
C LYS A 43 62.97 8.30 -7.64
N LYS A 44 63.64 9.41 -7.98
CA LYS A 44 64.66 9.42 -9.05
C LYS A 44 65.93 8.64 -8.69
N ASN A 45 66.34 8.58 -7.42
CA ASN A 45 67.49 7.76 -6.99
C ASN A 45 67.12 6.30 -6.68
N TYR A 46 65.89 6.00 -6.27
CA TYR A 46 65.40 4.62 -6.09
C TYR A 46 64.98 3.95 -7.40
N GLN A 47 64.59 4.73 -8.43
CA GLN A 47 64.32 4.21 -9.77
C GLN A 47 65.60 3.92 -10.54
N SER A 48 66.69 4.69 -10.38
CA SER A 48 67.94 4.47 -11.13
C SER A 48 68.71 3.20 -10.70
N THR A 49 68.62 2.79 -9.43
CA THR A 49 69.24 1.55 -8.92
C THR A 49 68.37 0.30 -9.15
N ASN A 50 67.03 0.42 -9.09
CA ASN A 50 66.12 -0.68 -9.46
C ASN A 50 66.03 -0.95 -10.98
N PHE A 51 66.28 0.06 -11.82
CA PHE A 51 66.26 -0.11 -13.29
C PHE A 51 67.39 -1.03 -13.78
N LYS A 52 68.58 -0.96 -13.16
CA LYS A 52 69.72 -1.84 -13.48
C LYS A 52 69.52 -3.28 -13.00
N SER A 53 68.91 -3.49 -11.84
CA SER A 53 68.61 -4.83 -11.30
C SER A 53 67.49 -5.54 -12.08
N LYS A 54 66.45 -4.80 -12.50
CA LYS A 54 65.37 -5.35 -13.34
C LYS A 54 65.82 -5.73 -14.75
N ASN A 55 66.66 -4.91 -15.39
CA ASN A 55 67.19 -5.24 -16.73
C ASN A 55 68.06 -6.51 -16.70
N TRP A 56 68.94 -6.66 -15.71
CA TRP A 56 69.75 -7.87 -15.56
C TRP A 56 68.89 -9.14 -15.41
N GLN A 57 67.79 -9.09 -14.66
CA GLN A 57 66.89 -10.24 -14.49
C GLN A 57 66.07 -10.56 -15.75
N LEU A 58 65.72 -9.55 -16.55
CA LEU A 58 65.05 -9.73 -17.86
C LEU A 58 66.02 -10.28 -18.92
N GLU A 59 67.28 -9.86 -18.88
CA GLU A 59 68.34 -10.39 -19.75
C GLU A 59 68.58 -11.88 -19.48
N GLN A 60 68.68 -12.28 -18.20
CA GLN A 60 68.81 -13.69 -17.81
C GLN A 60 67.58 -14.52 -18.23
N LEU A 61 66.37 -14.00 -18.02
CA LEU A 61 65.14 -14.67 -18.46
C LEU A 61 65.07 -14.82 -19.99
N TYR A 62 65.59 -13.85 -20.74
CA TYR A 62 65.63 -13.93 -22.20
C TYR A 62 66.65 -14.98 -22.67
N ILE A 63 67.83 -15.05 -22.05
CA ILE A 63 68.82 -16.10 -22.31
C ILE A 63 68.20 -17.47 -22.03
N GLU A 64 67.48 -17.62 -20.92
CA GLU A 64 66.76 -18.85 -20.57
C GLU A 64 65.75 -19.25 -21.66
N VAL A 65 64.94 -18.31 -22.16
CA VAL A 65 64.01 -18.57 -23.27
C VAL A 65 64.74 -19.04 -24.53
N LEU A 66 65.87 -18.42 -24.87
CA LEU A 66 66.67 -18.83 -26.03
C LEU A 66 67.25 -20.24 -25.83
N TYR A 67 67.65 -20.57 -24.59
CA TYR A 67 68.11 -21.90 -24.19
C TYR A 67 66.98 -22.94 -24.26
N THR A 68 65.78 -22.61 -23.76
CA THR A 68 64.57 -23.46 -23.88
C THR A 68 64.25 -23.79 -25.34
N VAL A 69 64.29 -22.79 -26.23
CA VAL A 69 64.03 -22.98 -27.68
C VAL A 69 65.16 -23.76 -28.37
N ALA A 70 66.41 -23.57 -27.95
CA ALA A 70 67.53 -24.34 -28.46
C ALA A 70 67.40 -25.84 -28.08
N ASN A 71 66.99 -26.12 -26.85
CA ASN A 71 66.97 -27.43 -26.22
C ASN A 71 65.55 -27.98 -25.97
N THR A 72 64.66 -27.89 -26.98
CA THR A 72 63.29 -28.43 -26.88
C THR A 72 63.26 -29.91 -26.52
N VAL A 73 62.35 -30.30 -25.62
CA VAL A 73 62.22 -31.66 -25.10
C VAL A 73 61.01 -32.35 -25.74
N GLY A 74 61.17 -33.63 -26.10
CA GLY A 74 60.12 -34.49 -26.65
C GLY A 74 59.98 -34.47 -28.18
N ALA A 75 59.21 -35.43 -28.70
CA ALA A 75 58.94 -35.59 -30.13
C ALA A 75 58.18 -34.38 -30.69
N SER A 76 58.62 -33.88 -31.85
CA SER A 76 57.96 -32.77 -32.55
C SER A 76 56.69 -33.22 -33.28
N THR A 77 55.63 -33.52 -32.54
CA THR A 77 54.33 -33.92 -33.09
C THR A 77 53.17 -33.23 -32.37
N GLY A 78 52.21 -32.67 -33.11
CA GLY A 78 50.97 -32.07 -32.56
C GLY A 78 50.90 -30.54 -32.65
N GLN A 79 50.08 -29.90 -31.80
CA GLN A 79 49.78 -28.46 -31.80
C GLN A 79 50.98 -27.54 -31.48
N TYR A 80 52.11 -28.10 -31.03
CA TYR A 80 53.31 -27.34 -30.62
C TYR A 80 54.49 -27.47 -31.61
N ALA A 81 54.25 -27.96 -32.83
CA ALA A 81 55.27 -28.10 -33.87
C ALA A 81 55.48 -26.76 -34.60
N HIS A 82 56.44 -25.93 -34.15
CA HIS A 82 56.84 -24.68 -34.79
C HIS A 82 58.32 -24.67 -35.19
N TYR A 83 58.68 -23.91 -36.23
CA TYR A 83 60.08 -23.70 -36.59
C TYR A 83 60.78 -22.87 -35.51
N LYS A 84 61.98 -23.28 -35.10
CA LYS A 84 62.78 -22.59 -34.07
C LYS A 84 63.00 -21.11 -34.38
N GLU A 85 63.14 -20.76 -35.66
CA GLU A 85 63.29 -19.38 -36.13
C GLU A 85 62.07 -18.50 -35.79
N ASP A 86 60.86 -19.04 -35.90
CA ASP A 86 59.63 -18.31 -35.56
C ASP A 86 59.53 -18.06 -34.04
N LEU A 87 59.99 -19.02 -33.24
CA LEU A 87 60.03 -18.91 -31.77
C LEU A 87 61.07 -17.86 -31.32
N TYR A 88 62.26 -17.85 -31.93
CA TYR A 88 63.28 -16.84 -31.67
C TYR A 88 62.81 -15.43 -32.05
N ARG A 89 62.18 -15.28 -33.22
CA ARG A 89 61.62 -13.98 -33.65
C ARG A 89 60.55 -13.48 -32.69
N TYR A 90 59.62 -14.35 -32.29
CA TYR A 90 58.58 -13.98 -31.33
C TYR A 90 59.16 -13.57 -29.97
N ALA A 91 60.10 -14.35 -29.42
CA ALA A 91 60.76 -14.02 -28.16
C ALA A 91 61.50 -12.67 -28.25
N GLN A 92 62.19 -12.42 -29.36
CA GLN A 92 62.90 -11.17 -29.60
C GLN A 92 61.96 -9.95 -29.61
N GLU A 93 60.83 -10.06 -30.32
CA GLU A 93 59.80 -9.03 -30.37
C GLU A 93 59.14 -8.80 -29.00
N ALA A 94 58.85 -9.89 -28.28
CA ALA A 94 58.19 -9.83 -26.98
C ALA A 94 59.04 -9.16 -25.88
N PHE A 95 60.34 -9.44 -25.86
CA PHE A 95 61.29 -8.83 -24.93
C PHE A 95 61.83 -7.48 -25.41
N GLY A 96 61.53 -7.07 -26.66
CA GLY A 96 62.00 -5.81 -27.24
C GLY A 96 63.53 -5.76 -27.42
N VAL A 97 64.15 -6.90 -27.73
CA VAL A 97 65.62 -7.03 -27.78
C VAL A 97 66.16 -6.67 -29.16
N PRO A 98 67.10 -5.73 -29.30
CA PRO A 98 67.73 -5.39 -30.57
C PRO A 98 68.49 -6.57 -31.19
N GLN A 99 68.57 -6.62 -32.53
CA GLN A 99 69.21 -7.73 -33.27
C GLN A 99 70.64 -8.05 -32.82
N ASP A 100 71.45 -7.03 -32.52
CA ASP A 100 72.83 -7.21 -32.08
C ASP A 100 72.93 -7.89 -30.71
N GLN A 101 71.99 -7.58 -29.81
CA GLN A 101 71.91 -8.20 -28.49
C GLN A 101 71.33 -9.62 -28.59
N HIS A 102 70.31 -9.83 -29.41
CA HIS A 102 69.75 -11.16 -29.67
C HIS A 102 70.83 -12.13 -30.15
N ARG A 103 71.68 -11.73 -31.12
CA ARG A 103 72.77 -12.57 -31.61
C ARG A 103 73.77 -12.93 -30.50
N ARG A 104 74.07 -11.98 -29.61
CA ARG A 104 74.97 -12.21 -28.47
C ARG A 104 74.36 -13.18 -27.45
N TYR A 105 73.11 -12.97 -27.05
CA TYR A 105 72.42 -13.83 -26.09
C TYR A 105 72.15 -15.23 -26.65
N LEU A 106 71.86 -15.34 -27.95
CA LEU A 106 71.70 -16.63 -28.63
C LEU A 106 73.00 -17.43 -28.63
N ASN A 107 74.14 -16.78 -28.85
CA ASN A 107 75.45 -17.44 -28.74
C ASN A 107 75.68 -17.95 -27.31
N ILE A 108 75.40 -17.12 -26.30
CA ILE A 108 75.53 -17.52 -24.89
C ILE A 108 74.65 -18.75 -24.59
N ALA A 109 73.37 -18.71 -24.95
CA ALA A 109 72.44 -19.82 -24.75
C ALA A 109 72.86 -21.09 -25.52
N SER A 110 73.46 -20.95 -26.71
CA SER A 110 73.94 -22.08 -27.50
C SER A 110 75.25 -22.69 -27.01
N GLU A 111 76.04 -21.94 -26.24
CA GLU A 111 77.29 -22.39 -25.63
C GLU A 111 77.06 -23.12 -24.29
N GLU A 112 75.87 -22.98 -23.70
CA GLU A 112 75.47 -23.74 -22.50
C GLU A 112 75.27 -25.23 -22.82
N LYS A 113 75.61 -26.08 -21.86
CA LYS A 113 75.48 -27.54 -22.03
C LYS A 113 74.01 -27.91 -22.14
N PRO A 114 73.62 -28.84 -23.04
CA PRO A 114 72.25 -29.30 -23.12
C PRO A 114 71.80 -29.94 -21.80
N PRO A 115 70.51 -29.83 -21.44
CA PRO A 115 70.01 -30.31 -20.17
C PRO A 115 69.92 -31.84 -20.15
N ILE A 116 70.02 -32.43 -18.96
CA ILE A 116 69.77 -33.87 -18.78
C ILE A 116 68.26 -34.08 -18.84
N VAL A 117 67.80 -34.87 -19.83
CA VAL A 117 66.38 -35.21 -19.94
C VAL A 117 66.07 -36.34 -18.97
N VAL A 118 65.09 -36.10 -18.09
CA VAL A 118 64.59 -37.04 -17.12
C VAL A 118 63.27 -37.61 -17.64
N LEU A 119 63.19 -38.93 -17.78
CA LEU A 119 61.94 -39.61 -18.05
C LEU A 119 61.29 -40.00 -16.73
N SER A 120 60.12 -39.42 -16.46
CA SER A 120 59.27 -39.85 -15.35
C SER A 120 58.27 -40.85 -15.86
N VAL A 121 58.19 -42.02 -15.22
CA VAL A 121 57.13 -42.99 -15.55
C VAL A 121 56.40 -43.47 -14.31
N VAL A 122 55.08 -43.46 -14.44
CA VAL A 122 54.14 -44.04 -13.49
C VAL A 122 53.47 -45.23 -14.17
N VAL A 123 53.69 -46.41 -13.59
CA VAL A 123 52.84 -47.57 -13.89
C VAL A 123 51.51 -47.30 -13.22
N VAL A 124 50.41 -47.27 -13.97
CA VAL A 124 49.08 -46.96 -13.41
C VAL A 124 48.39 -48.24 -12.99
N GLU A 125 48.29 -49.20 -13.92
CA GLU A 125 47.60 -50.48 -13.77
C GLU A 125 47.99 -51.46 -14.89
N ALA A 126 47.74 -52.76 -14.71
CA ALA A 126 47.88 -53.79 -15.74
C ALA A 126 46.62 -54.68 -15.75
N GLU A 127 46.21 -55.17 -16.92
CA GLU A 127 45.04 -56.03 -17.07
C GLU A 127 45.29 -57.21 -18.01
N GLY A 128 44.56 -58.31 -17.78
CA GLY A 128 44.55 -59.48 -18.68
C GLY A 128 45.85 -60.29 -18.67
N LEU A 129 46.62 -60.23 -17.58
CA LEU A 129 47.84 -61.01 -17.40
C LEU A 129 47.50 -62.50 -17.29
N GLU A 130 48.37 -63.35 -17.82
CA GLU A 130 48.22 -64.81 -17.75
C GLU A 130 48.63 -65.32 -16.37
N ALA A 131 47.75 -66.07 -15.69
CA ALA A 131 48.06 -66.69 -14.40
C ALA A 131 49.06 -67.83 -14.58
N LYS A 132 50.19 -67.78 -13.88
CA LYS A 132 51.26 -68.81 -13.95
C LYS A 132 51.35 -69.69 -12.71
N ASP A 133 50.85 -69.23 -11.56
CA ASP A 133 50.82 -70.05 -10.36
C ASP A 133 49.79 -71.18 -10.43
N ALA A 134 50.08 -72.28 -9.73
CA ALA A 134 49.15 -73.40 -9.56
C ALA A 134 47.82 -73.04 -8.87
N ASN A 135 47.72 -71.84 -8.26
CA ASN A 135 46.52 -71.33 -7.59
C ASN A 135 45.54 -70.61 -8.56
N GLY A 136 45.92 -70.41 -9.83
CA GLY A 136 45.13 -69.69 -10.83
C GLY A 136 45.28 -68.16 -10.79
N PHE A 137 46.29 -67.63 -10.10
CA PHE A 137 46.68 -66.22 -9.99
C PHE A 137 48.17 -66.03 -10.36
N SER A 138 48.64 -64.79 -10.28
CA SER A 138 50.05 -64.41 -10.44
C SER A 138 50.38 -63.26 -9.49
N ASP A 139 51.63 -63.13 -9.08
CA ASP A 139 52.21 -62.05 -8.26
C ASP A 139 53.10 -61.13 -9.14
N PRO A 140 52.52 -60.38 -10.11
CA PRO A 140 53.29 -59.69 -11.11
C PRO A 140 54.19 -58.60 -10.50
N TYR A 141 55.38 -58.41 -11.05
CA TYR A 141 56.20 -57.22 -10.81
C TYR A 141 56.73 -56.66 -12.12
N CYS A 142 56.98 -55.35 -12.15
CA CYS A 142 57.51 -54.67 -13.33
C CYS A 142 58.96 -54.24 -13.07
N MET A 143 59.83 -54.54 -14.03
CA MET A 143 61.18 -53.99 -14.10
C MET A 143 61.26 -52.90 -15.17
N LEU A 144 61.89 -51.78 -14.81
CA LEU A 144 62.08 -50.62 -15.69
C LEU A 144 63.57 -50.46 -16.01
N GLY A 145 63.92 -50.45 -17.30
CA GLY A 145 65.28 -50.24 -17.76
C GLY A 145 65.35 -49.38 -19.02
N ILE A 146 66.41 -48.56 -19.13
CA ILE A 146 66.74 -47.81 -20.35
C ILE A 146 67.92 -48.51 -21.01
N GLN A 147 67.81 -48.86 -22.29
CA GLN A 147 68.89 -49.50 -23.05
C GLN A 147 69.38 -48.57 -24.17
N PRO A 148 70.70 -48.38 -24.36
CA PRO A 148 71.22 -47.66 -25.52
C PRO A 148 70.98 -48.46 -26.79
N GLY A 149 70.46 -47.78 -27.82
CA GLY A 149 70.14 -48.35 -29.12
C GLY A 149 71.36 -49.02 -29.76
N ASN A 150 71.16 -50.25 -30.21
CA ASN A 150 72.22 -51.06 -30.82
C ASN A 150 72.46 -50.53 -32.25
N THR A 151 73.55 -49.78 -32.45
CA THR A 151 74.02 -49.36 -33.78
C THR A 151 74.57 -50.58 -34.53
N GLY A 152 73.68 -51.28 -35.24
CA GLY A 152 74.03 -52.29 -36.23
C GLY A 152 74.65 -51.64 -37.46
N ALA A 153 75.83 -52.12 -37.86
CA ALA A 153 76.56 -51.76 -39.07
C ALA A 153 75.68 -51.85 -40.35
N PRO A 154 76.01 -51.08 -41.41
CA PRO A 154 75.08 -50.71 -42.47
C PRO A 154 74.78 -51.88 -43.41
N LEU A 155 73.49 -52.14 -43.65
CA LEU A 155 73.04 -52.80 -44.86
C LEU A 155 73.16 -51.80 -46.01
N SER A 156 74.17 -52.02 -46.84
CA SER A 156 74.43 -51.33 -48.10
C SER A 156 73.16 -51.15 -48.95
N PRO A 157 72.78 -49.92 -49.32
CA PRO A 157 71.93 -49.67 -50.45
C PRO A 157 72.81 -49.55 -51.71
N GLN A 158 72.54 -50.41 -52.70
CA GLN A 158 72.96 -50.18 -54.07
C GLN A 158 72.48 -48.78 -54.50
N THR A 159 73.42 -47.93 -54.91
CA THR A 159 73.14 -46.62 -55.46
C THR A 159 72.78 -46.77 -56.93
N ASN A 160 71.64 -46.20 -57.32
CA ASN A 160 71.41 -45.76 -58.69
C ASN A 160 71.20 -44.23 -58.64
N LEU A 161 71.95 -43.57 -59.53
CA LEU A 161 71.74 -42.22 -60.09
C LEU A 161 72.34 -41.00 -59.36
N THR A 162 73.59 -40.71 -59.75
CA THR A 162 74.05 -39.48 -60.43
C THR A 162 73.70 -38.11 -59.85
N ALA A 163 74.71 -37.34 -59.42
CA ALA A 163 75.14 -36.12 -60.11
C ALA A 163 76.45 -35.51 -59.54
N HIS A 164 77.28 -35.06 -60.48
CA HIS A 164 78.55 -34.33 -60.43
C HIS A 164 78.63 -33.17 -59.41
N SER A 165 79.69 -33.05 -58.57
CA SER A 165 81.00 -32.36 -58.78
C SER A 165 80.95 -30.82 -58.64
N PRO A 166 82.04 -30.07 -58.35
CA PRO A 166 83.22 -30.33 -57.50
C PRO A 166 83.84 -29.08 -56.76
N HIS A 167 84.91 -29.34 -55.97
CA HIS A 167 86.04 -28.46 -55.55
C HIS A 167 85.75 -27.39 -54.47
N THR A 168 86.55 -27.18 -53.41
CA THR A 168 88.04 -27.07 -53.29
C THR A 168 88.47 -27.20 -51.78
N PRO A 169 89.77 -27.16 -51.38
CA PRO A 169 90.45 -28.16 -50.55
C PRO A 169 90.56 -27.85 -49.03
N PRO A 170 91.01 -28.80 -48.17
CA PRO A 170 91.29 -28.52 -46.76
C PRO A 170 92.75 -28.12 -46.53
N ALA A 171 92.96 -27.07 -45.74
CA ALA A 171 94.24 -26.78 -45.11
C ALA A 171 94.35 -27.56 -43.79
N SER A 172 95.47 -28.27 -43.66
CA SER A 172 95.95 -29.03 -42.51
C SER A 172 96.01 -28.24 -41.19
N PRO A 173 95.71 -28.85 -40.02
CA PRO A 173 96.14 -28.34 -38.74
C PRO A 173 97.46 -28.97 -38.28
N ARG A 174 98.39 -28.10 -37.89
CA ARG A 174 99.58 -28.44 -37.10
C ARG A 174 99.19 -28.84 -35.69
N GLN A 175 99.80 -29.94 -35.27
CA GLN A 175 100.26 -30.29 -33.92
C GLN A 175 99.99 -29.29 -32.78
N ALA A 176 99.29 -29.77 -31.74
CA ALA A 176 99.60 -29.44 -30.35
C ALA A 176 99.22 -30.64 -29.45
N THR A 177 100.22 -31.49 -29.21
CA THR A 177 100.24 -32.53 -28.18
C THR A 177 100.45 -31.92 -26.79
N ARG A 178 99.79 -32.54 -25.78
CA ARG A 178 100.07 -32.60 -24.32
C ARG A 178 99.20 -31.74 -23.39
N ALA A 179 98.28 -32.43 -22.70
CA ALA A 179 98.20 -32.56 -21.23
C ALA A 179 97.10 -33.62 -20.92
N LEU A 180 97.44 -34.84 -20.45
CA LEU A 180 97.43 -35.26 -19.04
C LEU A 180 96.07 -34.95 -18.37
N SER A 181 95.13 -35.91 -18.37
CA SER A 181 94.92 -36.93 -17.32
C SER A 181 94.52 -36.34 -15.97
N ASP A 182 93.22 -36.29 -15.68
CA ASP A 182 92.56 -37.17 -14.69
C ASP A 182 91.23 -36.55 -14.24
N GLY A 183 90.24 -37.42 -13.97
CA GLY A 183 89.10 -37.09 -13.11
C GLY A 183 87.75 -36.85 -13.78
N ALA A 184 87.23 -37.81 -14.56
CA ALA A 184 85.79 -37.91 -14.80
C ALA A 184 85.17 -38.86 -13.77
N GLN A 185 84.49 -38.29 -12.76
CA GLN A 185 83.62 -39.03 -11.86
C GLN A 185 82.38 -39.49 -12.63
N GLY A 186 82.06 -40.78 -12.52
CA GLY A 186 81.02 -41.45 -13.30
C GLY A 186 79.59 -41.09 -12.85
N ALA A 187 78.70 -40.96 -13.83
CA ALA A 187 77.26 -40.86 -13.62
C ALA A 187 76.68 -42.21 -13.15
N HIS A 188 75.71 -42.14 -12.23
CA HIS A 188 75.02 -43.28 -11.63
C HIS A 188 73.84 -43.72 -12.50
N GLU A 189 73.83 -44.96 -13.01
CA GLU A 189 72.63 -45.60 -13.59
C GLU A 189 71.95 -46.45 -12.50
N GLN A 190 70.65 -46.22 -12.25
CA GLN A 190 69.86 -46.95 -11.25
C GLN A 190 68.80 -47.83 -11.92
N THR A 191 68.77 -49.13 -11.57
CA THR A 191 67.69 -50.07 -11.92
C THR A 191 66.91 -50.40 -10.64
N ARG A 192 65.57 -50.34 -10.68
CA ARG A 192 64.71 -50.57 -9.50
C ARG A 192 63.56 -51.52 -9.85
N ALA A 193 63.22 -52.43 -8.94
CA ALA A 193 62.13 -53.41 -9.08
C ALA A 193 60.94 -53.04 -8.17
N SER A 194 59.72 -53.12 -8.71
CA SER A 194 58.48 -52.69 -8.03
C SER A 194 57.42 -53.80 -8.10
N ARG A 195 56.93 -54.27 -6.94
CA ARG A 195 55.94 -55.37 -6.81
C ARG A 195 54.52 -54.86 -7.11
N ILE A 196 53.75 -55.58 -7.93
CA ILE A 196 52.32 -55.31 -8.20
C ILE A 196 51.52 -56.39 -7.43
N THR A 197 50.94 -56.03 -6.28
CA THR A 197 50.13 -57.00 -5.51
C THR A 197 48.70 -57.02 -6.01
N GLU A 198 48.18 -58.18 -6.39
CA GLU A 198 46.77 -58.34 -6.73
C GLU A 198 45.90 -58.38 -5.45
N ARG A 199 45.01 -57.40 -5.27
CA ARG A 199 43.87 -57.51 -4.33
C ARG A 199 42.59 -57.12 -5.05
N ARG A 200 41.55 -57.92 -4.86
CA ARG A 200 40.21 -57.76 -5.45
C ARG A 200 39.72 -56.31 -5.46
N GLY A 201 39.45 -55.79 -6.67
CA GLY A 201 38.66 -54.59 -6.92
C GLY A 201 39.47 -53.28 -6.89
N ALA A 202 39.77 -52.77 -8.08
CA ALA A 202 40.43 -51.48 -8.36
C ALA A 202 41.87 -51.33 -7.80
N SER A 203 42.83 -51.98 -8.46
CA SER A 203 44.26 -51.82 -8.18
C SER A 203 44.84 -50.60 -8.93
N GLN A 204 44.86 -49.43 -8.28
CA GLN A 204 45.80 -48.35 -8.64
C GLN A 204 47.07 -48.56 -7.83
N VAL A 205 48.20 -48.82 -8.50
CA VAL A 205 49.53 -48.89 -7.87
C VAL A 205 50.31 -47.68 -8.35
N TYR A 206 50.53 -46.66 -7.52
CA TYR A 206 51.38 -45.53 -7.91
C TYR A 206 52.83 -45.83 -7.52
N THR A 207 53.68 -46.12 -8.49
CA THR A 207 55.14 -46.05 -8.31
C THR A 207 55.68 -44.96 -9.24
N ARG A 208 56.23 -43.89 -8.66
CA ARG A 208 56.88 -42.80 -9.41
C ARG A 208 58.38 -43.11 -9.45
N ASP A 209 58.84 -43.58 -10.60
CA ASP A 209 60.25 -43.84 -10.84
C ASP A 209 60.78 -42.81 -11.84
N HIS A 210 61.91 -42.19 -11.49
CA HIS A 210 62.63 -41.25 -12.36
C HIS A 210 63.80 -42.00 -13.00
N CYS A 211 63.90 -41.98 -14.33
CA CYS A 211 65.00 -42.58 -15.05
C CYS A 211 65.76 -41.50 -15.83
N GLU A 212 67.08 -41.43 -15.63
CA GLU A 212 67.96 -40.46 -16.29
C GLU A 212 68.41 -41.03 -17.66
N ALA A 213 68.22 -40.28 -18.74
CA ALA A 213 68.69 -40.66 -20.07
C ALA A 213 69.70 -39.63 -20.60
N ALA A 214 70.99 -39.98 -20.58
CA ALA A 214 72.05 -39.16 -21.15
C ALA A 214 72.41 -39.64 -22.57
N HIS A 215 72.18 -38.77 -23.56
CA HIS A 215 72.71 -38.80 -24.94
C HIS A 215 73.19 -40.16 -25.51
N ALA A 216 72.26 -40.99 -25.99
CA ALA A 216 72.42 -41.99 -27.06
C ALA A 216 71.05 -42.62 -27.32
N GLU A 217 70.49 -42.62 -28.54
CA GLU A 217 69.13 -43.14 -28.87
C GLU A 217 68.71 -44.34 -28.01
N PRO A 218 67.97 -44.15 -26.89
CA PRO A 218 67.65 -45.26 -26.01
C PRO A 218 66.26 -45.81 -26.31
N THR A 219 66.14 -47.13 -26.37
CA THR A 219 64.86 -47.83 -26.27
C THR A 219 64.64 -48.24 -24.83
N MET A 220 63.49 -47.91 -24.24
CA MET A 220 63.13 -48.41 -22.92
C MET A 220 62.63 -49.85 -23.07
N GLU A 221 63.33 -50.84 -22.52
CA GLU A 221 62.81 -52.21 -22.39
C GLU A 221 62.16 -52.37 -21.02
N ARG A 222 60.96 -52.95 -20.99
CA ARG A 222 60.26 -53.30 -19.75
C ARG A 222 59.99 -54.78 -19.72
N GLU A 223 60.26 -55.43 -18.61
CA GLU A 223 60.01 -56.86 -18.40
C GLU A 223 59.07 -57.02 -17.20
N VAL A 224 57.97 -57.73 -17.41
CA VAL A 224 57.01 -58.14 -16.39
C VAL A 224 57.22 -59.64 -16.17
N SER A 225 57.42 -60.03 -14.91
CA SER A 225 57.63 -61.43 -14.51
C SER A 225 56.79 -61.77 -13.28
N ASP A 226 56.50 -63.05 -13.10
CA ASP A 226 55.80 -63.66 -11.97
C ASP A 226 56.80 -64.26 -10.99
N HIS A 227 56.61 -64.06 -9.68
CA HIS A 227 57.62 -64.39 -8.66
C HIS A 227 57.25 -65.63 -7.83
N ASP A 228 58.12 -66.65 -7.82
CA ASP A 228 57.79 -67.96 -7.24
C ASP A 228 58.43 -68.30 -5.87
N ASP A 229 59.36 -67.52 -5.27
CA ASP A 229 59.85 -67.78 -3.90
C ASP A 229 60.64 -66.63 -3.21
N GLU A 230 60.36 -66.43 -1.91
CA GLU A 230 60.53 -65.22 -1.08
C GLU A 230 61.96 -64.72 -0.71
N SER A 231 63.04 -65.07 -1.45
CA SER A 231 64.40 -64.60 -1.03
C SER A 231 65.48 -64.39 -2.10
N SER A 232 65.23 -64.60 -3.40
CA SER A 232 66.31 -64.59 -4.39
C SER A 232 66.60 -63.25 -5.08
N VAL A 233 65.63 -62.35 -5.24
CA VAL A 233 65.82 -61.13 -6.07
C VAL A 233 66.58 -60.04 -5.33
N PHE A 234 66.38 -59.89 -4.02
CA PHE A 234 67.02 -58.82 -3.23
C PHE A 234 68.54 -59.00 -3.09
N ASP A 235 69.03 -60.25 -3.03
CA ASP A 235 70.46 -60.56 -3.01
C ASP A 235 71.12 -60.39 -4.39
N ALA A 236 70.36 -60.55 -5.48
CA ALA A 236 70.83 -60.27 -6.84
C ALA A 236 70.82 -58.77 -7.17
N VAL A 237 69.80 -58.03 -6.71
CA VAL A 237 69.68 -56.57 -6.84
C VAL A 237 70.71 -55.85 -5.97
N SER A 238 71.09 -56.41 -4.81
CA SER A 238 72.17 -55.87 -3.98
C SER A 238 73.55 -55.98 -4.64
N LYS A 239 73.77 -56.99 -5.50
CA LYS A 239 74.98 -57.13 -6.34
C LYS A 239 74.96 -56.26 -7.60
N LEU A 240 73.81 -55.69 -7.96
CA LEU A 240 73.67 -54.79 -9.11
C LEU A 240 74.45 -53.48 -8.92
N ASN A 241 74.53 -53.00 -7.67
CA ASN A 241 75.28 -51.80 -7.30
C ASN A 241 76.81 -51.94 -7.49
N GLU A 242 77.33 -53.14 -7.80
CA GLU A 242 78.76 -53.41 -7.97
C GLU A 242 79.23 -53.43 -9.45
N VAL A 243 78.32 -53.38 -10.42
CA VAL A 243 78.67 -53.47 -11.86
C VAL A 243 78.90 -52.07 -12.45
N ARG A 244 80.14 -51.76 -12.86
CA ARG A 244 80.50 -50.47 -13.48
C ARG A 244 80.45 -50.53 -15.02
N GLY A 245 79.65 -49.66 -15.62
CA GLY A 245 79.66 -49.29 -17.04
C GLY A 245 78.73 -50.08 -17.96
N VAL A 246 78.31 -49.45 -19.06
CA VAL A 246 77.31 -49.92 -20.04
C VAL A 246 77.64 -51.28 -20.67
N LYS A 247 78.93 -51.60 -20.89
CA LYS A 247 79.39 -52.93 -21.35
C LYS A 247 79.29 -54.02 -20.28
N GLY A 248 79.29 -53.63 -19.00
CA GLY A 248 79.11 -54.50 -17.83
C GLY A 248 77.64 -54.85 -17.60
N LEU A 249 76.72 -53.88 -17.73
CA LEU A 249 75.28 -54.09 -17.70
C LEU A 249 74.80 -55.01 -18.83
N GLY A 250 75.31 -54.83 -20.05
CA GLY A 250 75.04 -55.75 -21.16
C GLY A 250 75.53 -57.19 -20.93
N ARG A 251 76.61 -57.38 -20.14
CA ARG A 251 77.07 -58.71 -19.69
C ARG A 251 76.21 -59.25 -18.55
N PHE A 252 75.71 -58.39 -17.67
CA PHE A 252 74.85 -58.75 -16.54
C PHE A 252 73.45 -59.19 -17.00
N PHE A 253 72.82 -58.44 -17.92
CA PHE A 253 71.58 -58.88 -18.58
C PHE A 253 71.77 -60.16 -19.41
N LYS A 254 72.93 -60.34 -20.06
CA LYS A 254 73.26 -61.59 -20.77
C LYS A 254 73.54 -62.76 -19.81
N GLN A 255 74.04 -62.48 -18.61
CA GLN A 255 74.22 -63.45 -17.52
C GLN A 255 72.89 -63.81 -16.86
N ILE A 256 71.98 -62.86 -16.63
CA ILE A 256 70.61 -63.14 -16.17
C ILE A 256 69.85 -63.97 -17.23
N ALA A 257 69.96 -63.60 -18.50
CA ALA A 257 69.39 -64.35 -19.63
C ALA A 257 70.12 -65.69 -19.93
N GLN A 258 71.29 -65.94 -19.33
CA GLN A 258 71.99 -67.23 -19.38
C GLN A 258 71.75 -68.07 -18.12
N SER A 259 71.57 -67.46 -16.94
CA SER A 259 71.17 -68.14 -15.70
C SER A 259 69.70 -68.60 -15.76
N ALA A 260 68.88 -67.94 -16.58
CA ALA A 260 67.52 -68.36 -16.93
C ALA A 260 67.38 -69.74 -17.61
N ARG A 261 68.50 -70.40 -17.96
CA ARG A 261 68.49 -71.73 -18.59
C ARG A 261 68.84 -72.87 -17.63
N SER A 262 69.15 -72.58 -16.37
CA SER A 262 69.65 -73.55 -15.42
C SER A 262 68.85 -73.51 -14.11
N GLY A 263 67.71 -74.20 -14.10
CA GLY A 263 67.03 -74.74 -12.91
C GLY A 263 66.73 -73.78 -11.75
N GLY A 264 65.60 -73.07 -11.84
CA GLY A 264 64.93 -72.33 -10.75
C GLY A 264 64.69 -70.86 -11.13
N GLN A 265 63.52 -70.49 -11.68
CA GLN A 265 63.22 -69.11 -12.13
C GLN A 265 61.72 -68.73 -12.14
N ASP A 266 61.47 -67.45 -11.82
CA ASP A 266 60.28 -66.60 -12.07
C ASP A 266 59.76 -66.66 -13.53
N ASP A 267 58.43 -66.76 -13.74
CA ASP A 267 57.79 -66.89 -15.06
C ASP A 267 57.63 -65.56 -15.81
N PHE A 268 58.04 -65.48 -17.08
CA PHE A 268 57.94 -64.24 -17.88
C PHE A 268 56.49 -63.96 -18.34
N LEU A 269 55.93 -62.81 -17.92
CA LEU A 269 54.56 -62.37 -18.20
C LEU A 269 54.45 -61.38 -19.37
N GLY A 270 55.56 -60.79 -19.84
CA GLY A 270 55.60 -59.98 -21.07
C GLY A 270 56.51 -58.76 -21.02
N CYS A 271 56.82 -58.19 -22.19
CA CYS A 271 57.61 -56.96 -22.29
C CYS A 271 56.95 -55.88 -23.15
N VAL A 272 57.34 -54.61 -22.96
CA VAL A 272 56.96 -53.49 -23.85
C VAL A 272 58.20 -52.65 -24.12
N ASN A 273 58.46 -52.41 -25.40
CA ASN A 273 59.55 -51.57 -25.84
C ASN A 273 59.02 -50.23 -26.36
N ILE A 274 59.39 -49.12 -25.71
CA ILE A 274 58.92 -47.78 -26.06
C ILE A 274 60.12 -46.96 -26.56
N PRO A 275 60.14 -46.55 -27.84
CA PRO A 275 61.15 -45.63 -28.34
C PRO A 275 61.01 -44.28 -27.64
N LEU A 276 62.08 -43.79 -27.00
CA LEU A 276 62.03 -42.52 -26.28
C LEU A 276 61.85 -41.31 -27.21
N GLN A 277 62.25 -41.44 -28.48
CA GLN A 277 62.06 -40.44 -29.53
C GLN A 277 60.59 -40.18 -29.89
N ASP A 278 59.69 -41.10 -29.55
CA ASP A 278 58.26 -41.01 -29.88
C ASP A 278 57.43 -40.42 -28.74
N ILE A 279 58.06 -40.06 -27.61
CA ILE A 279 57.38 -39.46 -26.47
C ILE A 279 57.21 -37.96 -26.73
N PRO A 280 55.97 -37.45 -26.95
CA PRO A 280 55.73 -36.02 -27.12
C PRO A 280 55.99 -35.25 -25.82
N SER A 281 56.25 -33.96 -25.94
CA SER A 281 56.44 -33.05 -24.81
C SER A 281 55.24 -32.95 -23.87
N THR A 282 54.03 -33.29 -24.34
CA THR A 282 52.81 -33.35 -23.52
C THR A 282 52.71 -34.61 -22.64
N GLY A 283 53.62 -35.56 -22.80
CA GLY A 283 53.54 -36.87 -22.15
C GLY A 283 52.55 -37.84 -22.83
N LEU A 284 52.54 -39.08 -22.34
CA LEU A 284 51.66 -40.16 -22.81
C LEU A 284 51.01 -40.83 -21.61
N ASP A 285 49.68 -40.94 -21.62
CA ASP A 285 48.92 -41.85 -20.75
C ASP A 285 48.11 -42.78 -21.65
N ARG A 286 48.60 -44.02 -21.81
CA ARG A 286 47.93 -45.01 -22.67
C ARG A 286 48.21 -46.44 -22.24
N TRP A 287 47.38 -47.33 -22.75
CA TRP A 287 47.56 -48.78 -22.64
C TRP A 287 48.55 -49.30 -23.69
N TYR A 288 49.47 -50.17 -23.26
CA TYR A 288 50.45 -50.85 -24.07
C TYR A 288 50.22 -52.35 -24.01
N LYS A 289 50.16 -53.02 -25.17
CA LYS A 289 50.01 -54.48 -25.22
C LYS A 289 51.35 -55.15 -24.89
N LEU A 290 51.33 -56.18 -24.06
CA LEU A 290 52.53 -56.95 -23.71
C LEU A 290 52.96 -57.83 -24.90
N GLU A 291 54.26 -57.88 -25.16
CA GLU A 291 54.90 -58.63 -26.24
C GLU A 291 55.74 -59.80 -25.71
N ALA A 292 55.91 -60.84 -26.56
CA ALA A 292 56.68 -62.04 -26.24
C ALA A 292 58.15 -61.92 -26.66
N ARG A 293 59.05 -62.46 -25.82
CA ARG A 293 60.52 -62.42 -26.04
C ARG A 293 60.99 -63.36 -27.15
N THR A 294 60.24 -64.43 -27.45
CA THR A 294 60.53 -65.42 -28.51
C THR A 294 59.24 -65.99 -29.11
N GLN A 295 59.28 -66.53 -30.34
CA GLN A 295 58.12 -67.11 -31.03
C GLN A 295 57.48 -68.35 -30.32
N ARG A 296 58.06 -68.82 -29.20
CA ARG A 296 57.56 -69.99 -28.44
C ARG A 296 56.76 -69.64 -27.18
N SER A 297 56.68 -68.37 -26.78
CA SER A 297 55.96 -67.94 -25.56
C SER A 297 54.56 -67.45 -25.91
N THR A 298 53.52 -67.99 -25.27
CA THR A 298 52.16 -67.42 -25.29
C THR A 298 52.09 -66.34 -24.21
N ILE A 299 51.76 -65.11 -24.59
CA ILE A 299 51.63 -63.98 -23.67
C ILE A 299 50.32 -63.26 -23.93
N GLN A 300 49.59 -62.91 -22.86
CA GLN A 300 48.36 -62.13 -22.90
C GLN A 300 48.41 -61.01 -21.85
N GLY A 301 47.78 -59.88 -22.16
CA GLY A 301 47.65 -58.73 -21.25
C GLY A 301 48.12 -57.40 -21.83
N ARG A 302 47.80 -56.32 -21.11
CA ARG A 302 48.23 -54.95 -21.42
C ARG A 302 48.51 -54.18 -20.13
N ILE A 303 49.36 -53.16 -20.22
CA ILE A 303 49.79 -52.30 -19.11
C ILE A 303 49.53 -50.83 -19.43
N ARG A 304 48.94 -50.09 -18.50
CA ARG A 304 48.70 -48.64 -18.63
C ARG A 304 49.83 -47.87 -18.00
N LEU A 305 50.47 -47.02 -18.79
CA LEU A 305 51.63 -46.25 -18.37
C LEU A 305 51.38 -44.76 -18.62
N LYS A 306 51.64 -43.95 -17.60
CA LYS A 306 51.73 -42.50 -17.69
C LYS A 306 53.19 -42.09 -17.66
N MET A 307 53.67 -41.48 -18.74
CA MET A 307 55.06 -41.06 -18.91
C MET A 307 55.16 -39.62 -19.39
N TRP A 308 56.12 -38.87 -18.86
CA TRP A 308 56.42 -37.52 -19.29
C TRP A 308 57.91 -37.22 -19.16
N LEU A 309 58.34 -36.19 -19.86
CA LEU A 309 59.73 -35.75 -19.89
C LEU A 309 59.87 -34.48 -19.05
N SER A 310 60.98 -34.35 -18.34
CA SER A 310 61.41 -33.12 -17.68
C SER A 310 62.93 -32.95 -17.80
N THR A 311 63.49 -31.88 -17.24
CA THR A 311 64.95 -31.68 -17.25
C THR A 311 65.54 -31.48 -15.87
N ARG A 312 66.83 -31.82 -15.71
CA ARG A 312 67.62 -31.49 -14.51
C ARG A 312 68.92 -30.80 -14.91
N GLU A 313 69.29 -29.75 -14.19
CA GLU A 313 70.59 -29.10 -14.32
C GLU A 313 71.61 -29.73 -13.37
N ASP A 314 72.84 -29.95 -13.85
CA ASP A 314 73.97 -30.49 -13.07
C ASP A 314 74.61 -29.42 -12.15
N ARG A 315 73.77 -28.60 -11.48
CA ARG A 315 74.18 -27.40 -10.71
C ARG A 315 74.15 -27.57 -9.17
N GLY A 316 73.89 -28.77 -8.64
CA GLY A 316 74.06 -29.04 -7.20
C GLY A 316 73.07 -28.33 -6.27
N THR A 317 71.88 -27.95 -6.75
CA THR A 317 70.77 -27.44 -5.94
C THR A 317 69.86 -28.58 -5.46
N SER A 318 69.51 -28.55 -4.17
CA SER A 318 68.64 -29.51 -3.46
C SER A 318 67.34 -29.82 -4.21
N GLU A 319 66.99 -31.10 -4.33
CA GLU A 319 65.81 -31.67 -5.02
C GLU A 319 64.44 -31.27 -4.42
N GLU A 320 64.35 -30.24 -3.57
CA GLU A 320 63.16 -30.01 -2.72
C GLU A 320 62.35 -28.73 -2.97
N ASP A 321 62.66 -27.86 -3.95
CA ASP A 321 61.74 -26.74 -4.24
C ASP A 321 61.83 -26.18 -5.67
N ASN A 322 60.86 -26.52 -6.53
CA ASN A 322 60.70 -26.03 -7.91
C ASN A 322 60.21 -24.57 -7.99
N TRP A 323 60.12 -23.88 -6.86
CA TRP A 323 59.59 -22.53 -6.75
C TRP A 323 60.36 -21.49 -7.58
N GLY A 324 61.67 -21.69 -7.78
CA GLY A 324 62.51 -20.85 -8.63
C GLY A 324 62.01 -20.82 -10.08
N GLU A 325 61.77 -21.99 -10.67
CA GLU A 325 61.27 -22.13 -12.04
C GLU A 325 59.86 -21.59 -12.20
N LEU A 326 58.99 -21.81 -11.21
CA LEU A 326 57.64 -21.28 -11.24
C LEU A 326 57.62 -19.74 -11.29
N ARG A 327 58.54 -19.07 -10.58
CA ARG A 327 58.69 -17.61 -10.63
C ARG A 327 59.28 -17.12 -11.96
N GLN A 328 60.12 -17.92 -12.62
CA GLN A 328 60.59 -17.61 -13.98
C GLN A 328 59.43 -17.73 -14.98
N GLN A 329 58.64 -18.80 -14.89
CA GLN A 329 57.45 -19.05 -15.69
C GLN A 329 56.39 -17.92 -15.50
N GLU A 330 56.16 -17.45 -14.26
CA GLU A 330 55.31 -16.29 -13.97
C GLU A 330 55.76 -15.03 -14.72
N ARG A 331 57.07 -14.74 -14.66
CA ARG A 331 57.65 -13.55 -15.31
C ARG A 331 57.60 -13.67 -16.83
N LEU A 332 57.89 -14.85 -17.37
CA LEU A 332 57.84 -15.12 -18.79
C LEU A 332 56.42 -14.93 -19.34
N TYR A 333 55.43 -15.51 -18.66
CA TYR A 333 54.02 -15.31 -19.00
C TYR A 333 53.64 -13.84 -18.95
N THR A 334 54.10 -13.10 -17.93
CA THR A 334 53.86 -11.66 -17.79
C THR A 334 54.44 -10.85 -18.96
N VAL A 335 55.64 -11.19 -19.44
CA VAL A 335 56.26 -10.52 -20.59
C VAL A 335 55.44 -10.75 -21.86
N PHE A 336 55.06 -12.00 -22.14
CA PHE A 336 54.25 -12.34 -23.32
C PHE A 336 52.87 -11.71 -23.27
N LEU A 337 52.21 -11.75 -22.10
CA LEU A 337 50.93 -11.12 -21.88
C LEU A 337 51.00 -9.61 -22.14
N ASN A 338 52.00 -8.92 -21.60
CA ASN A 338 52.16 -7.48 -21.81
C ASN A 338 52.49 -7.13 -23.26
N HIS A 339 53.29 -7.94 -23.96
CA HIS A 339 53.56 -7.73 -25.38
C HIS A 339 52.28 -7.79 -26.21
N GLU A 340 51.48 -8.85 -26.05
CA GLU A 340 50.24 -9.03 -26.80
C GLU A 340 49.17 -7.98 -26.44
N MET A 341 49.05 -7.62 -25.16
CA MET A 341 48.17 -6.53 -24.72
C MET A 341 48.57 -5.18 -25.33
N ASN A 342 49.87 -4.89 -25.44
CA ASN A 342 50.34 -3.65 -26.08
C ASN A 342 50.17 -3.67 -27.60
N LYS A 343 50.27 -4.85 -28.22
CA LYS A 343 50.16 -5.05 -29.67
C LYS A 343 48.70 -4.99 -30.17
N GLN A 344 47.77 -5.60 -29.44
CA GLN A 344 46.37 -5.73 -29.83
C GLN A 344 45.45 -4.70 -29.14
N GLY A 345 45.90 -4.03 -28.07
CA GLY A 345 45.14 -3.01 -27.38
C GLY A 345 43.84 -3.54 -26.75
N GLU A 346 42.71 -2.89 -27.05
CA GLU A 346 41.40 -3.28 -26.51
C GLU A 346 40.80 -4.55 -27.16
N ASP A 347 41.33 -5.01 -28.29
CA ASP A 347 40.85 -6.19 -29.02
C ASP A 347 41.45 -7.51 -28.52
N PHE A 348 42.39 -7.45 -27.56
CA PHE A 348 43.04 -8.63 -27.01
C PHE A 348 42.04 -9.54 -26.29
N THR A 349 41.88 -10.77 -26.78
CA THR A 349 40.92 -11.75 -26.26
C THR A 349 41.41 -12.49 -25.01
N GLY A 350 42.65 -12.25 -24.56
CA GLY A 350 43.28 -13.00 -23.48
C GLY A 350 44.05 -14.24 -23.92
N GLU A 351 44.03 -14.57 -25.22
CA GLU A 351 44.70 -15.75 -25.76
C GLU A 351 46.07 -15.38 -26.33
N LEU A 352 47.10 -16.10 -25.89
CA LEU A 352 48.45 -15.95 -26.40
C LEU A 352 48.60 -16.70 -27.74
N PRO A 353 49.42 -16.20 -28.68
CA PRO A 353 49.65 -16.89 -29.94
C PRO A 353 50.34 -18.24 -29.73
N GLN A 354 50.16 -19.16 -30.66
CA GLN A 354 50.69 -20.53 -30.54
C GLN A 354 52.23 -20.57 -30.37
N THR A 355 52.95 -19.60 -30.94
CA THR A 355 54.40 -19.43 -30.73
C THR A 355 54.75 -19.16 -29.26
N ALA A 356 54.00 -18.30 -28.58
CA ALA A 356 54.17 -18.01 -27.17
C ALA A 356 53.81 -19.21 -26.28
N LEU A 357 52.68 -19.86 -26.59
CA LEU A 357 52.23 -21.06 -25.89
C LEU A 357 53.25 -22.19 -26.03
N THR A 358 53.90 -22.32 -27.18
CA THR A 358 54.95 -23.32 -27.42
C THR A 358 56.18 -23.07 -26.55
N ILE A 359 56.64 -21.82 -26.44
CA ILE A 359 57.78 -21.47 -25.56
C ILE A 359 57.41 -21.73 -24.10
N LEU A 360 56.24 -21.27 -23.65
CA LEU A 360 55.76 -21.48 -22.29
C LEU A 360 55.60 -22.97 -21.96
N HIS A 361 55.09 -23.77 -22.90
CA HIS A 361 54.96 -25.21 -22.76
C HIS A 361 56.32 -25.89 -22.63
N GLN A 362 57.27 -25.56 -23.50
CA GLN A 362 58.63 -26.12 -23.45
C GLN A 362 59.35 -25.75 -22.15
N HIS A 363 59.21 -24.50 -21.68
CA HIS A 363 59.77 -24.06 -20.39
C HIS A 363 59.10 -24.77 -19.21
N ALA A 364 57.78 -24.99 -19.25
CA ALA A 364 57.05 -25.72 -18.21
C ALA A 364 57.47 -27.19 -18.13
N VAL A 365 57.63 -27.85 -19.28
CA VAL A 365 58.08 -29.25 -19.39
C VAL A 365 59.50 -29.38 -18.86
N GLN A 366 60.42 -28.50 -19.27
CA GLN A 366 61.81 -28.50 -18.79
C GLN A 366 61.88 -28.32 -17.27
N GLY A 367 61.06 -27.42 -16.71
CA GLY A 367 60.98 -27.18 -15.27
C GLY A 367 60.05 -28.09 -14.46
N ASP A 368 59.53 -29.21 -14.99
CA ASP A 368 58.56 -30.11 -14.30
C ASP A 368 57.38 -29.37 -13.64
N VAL A 369 56.80 -28.38 -14.35
CA VAL A 369 55.70 -27.54 -13.83
C VAL A 369 54.33 -28.18 -14.11
N THR A 370 53.56 -28.46 -13.06
CA THR A 370 52.28 -29.17 -13.15
C THR A 370 51.15 -28.32 -13.75
N GLU A 371 50.05 -28.94 -14.20
CA GLU A 371 48.92 -28.21 -14.79
C GLU A 371 48.27 -27.22 -13.80
N LEU A 372 48.19 -27.58 -12.52
CA LEU A 372 47.69 -26.69 -11.47
C LEU A 372 48.61 -25.49 -11.25
N GLN A 373 49.93 -25.73 -11.22
CA GLN A 373 50.94 -24.67 -11.11
C GLN A 373 50.92 -23.74 -12.33
N GLN A 374 50.71 -24.27 -13.53
CA GLN A 374 50.54 -23.46 -14.75
C GLN A 374 49.27 -22.60 -14.69
N ALA A 375 48.14 -23.15 -14.23
CA ALA A 375 46.91 -22.38 -14.02
C ALA A 375 47.09 -21.27 -12.98
N LEU A 376 47.78 -21.55 -11.87
CA LEU A 376 48.17 -20.55 -10.86
C LEU A 376 49.01 -19.44 -11.48
N VAL A 377 50.04 -19.78 -12.25
CA VAL A 377 50.92 -18.81 -12.92
C VAL A 377 50.12 -17.89 -13.84
N ARG A 378 49.23 -18.45 -14.68
CA ARG A 378 48.37 -17.66 -15.59
C ARG A 378 47.51 -16.67 -14.81
N TRP A 379 46.90 -17.11 -13.71
CA TRP A 379 46.10 -16.24 -12.84
C TRP A 379 46.95 -15.14 -12.19
N VAL A 380 48.06 -15.50 -11.54
CA VAL A 380 48.91 -14.55 -10.80
C VAL A 380 49.49 -13.49 -11.73
N ALA A 381 49.99 -13.90 -12.89
CA ALA A 381 50.54 -12.99 -13.89
C ALA A 381 49.47 -12.04 -14.44
N SER A 382 48.27 -12.55 -14.73
CA SER A 382 47.18 -11.77 -15.33
C SER A 382 46.46 -10.86 -14.34
N SER A 383 46.19 -11.33 -13.12
CA SER A 383 45.47 -10.58 -12.07
C SER A 383 46.22 -9.35 -11.58
N ARG A 384 47.56 -9.38 -11.65
CA ARG A 384 48.44 -8.24 -11.35
C ARG A 384 48.49 -7.18 -12.45
N GLN A 385 48.03 -7.49 -13.68
CA GLN A 385 47.97 -6.50 -14.76
C GLN A 385 46.67 -5.69 -14.69
N SER A 386 46.80 -4.38 -14.48
CA SER A 386 45.66 -3.47 -14.32
C SER A 386 44.80 -3.29 -15.59
N ALA A 387 45.40 -3.56 -16.76
CA ALA A 387 44.79 -3.44 -18.08
C ALA A 387 44.16 -4.76 -18.59
N CYS A 388 44.29 -5.87 -17.85
CA CYS A 388 43.71 -7.14 -18.26
C CYS A 388 42.17 -7.05 -18.25
N ASP A 389 41.52 -7.58 -19.30
CA ASP A 389 40.06 -7.58 -19.39
C ASP A 389 39.47 -8.51 -18.32
N PRO A 390 38.50 -8.06 -17.52
CA PRO A 390 37.84 -8.88 -16.50
C PRO A 390 37.25 -10.20 -17.02
N ARG A 391 36.88 -10.28 -18.31
CA ARG A 391 36.43 -11.52 -18.97
C ARG A 391 37.50 -12.61 -18.97
N VAL A 392 38.75 -12.21 -19.20
CA VAL A 392 39.91 -13.11 -19.21
C VAL A 392 40.18 -13.60 -17.79
N LEU A 393 40.16 -12.69 -16.82
CA LEU A 393 40.34 -13.03 -15.41
C LEU A 393 39.27 -14.00 -14.91
N HIS A 394 38.01 -13.81 -15.29
CA HIS A 394 36.91 -14.72 -14.96
C HIS A 394 37.14 -16.12 -15.52
N ARG A 395 37.54 -16.24 -16.79
CA ARG A 395 37.86 -17.53 -17.42
C ARG A 395 39.03 -18.23 -16.74
N LEU A 396 40.11 -17.49 -16.43
CA LEU A 396 41.28 -18.04 -15.73
C LEU A 396 40.92 -18.55 -14.32
N LEU A 397 40.00 -17.87 -13.62
CA LEU A 397 39.47 -18.37 -12.34
C LEU A 397 38.73 -19.69 -12.50
N GLN A 398 37.90 -19.81 -13.54
CA GLN A 398 37.17 -21.06 -13.85
C GLN A 398 38.13 -22.20 -14.22
N GLU A 399 39.19 -21.91 -14.99
CA GLU A 399 40.24 -22.87 -15.30
C GLU A 399 40.98 -23.34 -14.04
N LEU A 400 41.34 -22.41 -13.16
CA LEU A 400 42.01 -22.74 -11.89
C LEU A 400 41.12 -23.63 -11.01
N ASP A 401 39.81 -23.35 -10.94
CA ASP A 401 38.83 -24.15 -10.18
C ASP A 401 38.71 -25.58 -10.73
N ASN A 402 38.60 -25.72 -12.06
CA ASN A 402 38.47 -27.02 -12.72
C ASN A 402 39.68 -27.96 -12.47
N VAL A 403 40.89 -27.40 -12.39
CA VAL A 403 42.14 -28.17 -12.24
C VAL A 403 42.52 -28.38 -10.77
N TRP A 404 41.93 -27.63 -9.84
CA TRP A 404 42.26 -27.62 -8.41
C TRP A 404 42.19 -28.99 -7.72
N HIS A 405 41.35 -29.91 -8.22
CA HIS A 405 41.15 -31.24 -7.63
C HIS A 405 42.21 -32.28 -8.00
N THR A 406 43.15 -31.94 -8.88
CA THR A 406 44.09 -32.90 -9.48
C THR A 406 45.42 -33.03 -8.73
N ASP A 407 45.87 -31.99 -8.04
CA ASP A 407 47.19 -31.89 -7.42
C ASP A 407 47.17 -30.97 -6.17
N THR A 408 48.23 -30.95 -5.36
CA THR A 408 48.32 -30.10 -4.16
C THR A 408 49.46 -29.09 -4.25
N LEU A 409 49.17 -27.83 -3.92
CA LEU A 409 50.16 -26.75 -3.90
C LEU A 409 51.07 -26.78 -2.65
N SER A 410 52.29 -26.28 -2.80
CA SER A 410 53.21 -26.02 -1.70
C SER A 410 52.76 -24.82 -0.85
N ARG A 411 53.34 -24.68 0.35
CA ARG A 411 53.00 -23.57 1.25
C ARG A 411 53.27 -22.19 0.61
N ASP A 412 54.37 -22.06 -0.11
CA ASP A 412 54.79 -20.79 -0.69
C ASP A 412 53.99 -20.47 -1.96
N GLU A 413 53.56 -21.49 -2.70
CA GLU A 413 52.60 -21.40 -3.80
C GLU A 413 51.22 -20.92 -3.33
N GLU A 414 50.68 -21.55 -2.28
CA GLU A 414 49.40 -21.15 -1.66
C GLU A 414 49.44 -19.69 -1.19
N GLN A 415 50.54 -19.27 -0.55
CA GLN A 415 50.70 -17.90 -0.07
C GLN A 415 50.76 -16.90 -1.24
N CYS A 416 51.48 -17.23 -2.32
CA CYS A 416 51.58 -16.34 -3.48
C CYS A 416 50.25 -16.17 -4.20
N LEU A 417 49.47 -17.26 -4.31
CA LEU A 417 48.12 -17.22 -4.86
C LEU A 417 47.21 -16.37 -3.97
N ALA A 418 47.25 -16.55 -2.64
CA ALA A 418 46.50 -15.74 -1.70
C ALA A 418 46.85 -14.24 -1.79
N ASP A 419 48.14 -13.90 -1.91
CA ASP A 419 48.60 -12.52 -2.09
C ASP A 419 48.05 -11.92 -3.40
N SER A 420 48.04 -12.69 -4.50
CA SER A 420 47.47 -12.24 -5.77
C SER A 420 45.97 -11.95 -5.68
N PHE A 421 45.21 -12.78 -4.94
CA PHE A 421 43.79 -12.53 -4.69
C PHE A 421 43.55 -11.26 -3.87
N ASN A 422 44.38 -11.02 -2.84
CA ASN A 422 44.31 -9.80 -2.03
C ASN A 422 44.56 -8.53 -2.87
N GLU A 423 45.63 -8.54 -3.67
CA GLU A 423 45.98 -7.43 -4.56
C GLU A 423 44.86 -7.15 -5.57
N PHE A 424 44.33 -8.20 -6.21
CA PHE A 424 43.21 -8.10 -7.14
C PHE A 424 41.95 -7.56 -6.47
N LEU A 425 41.61 -8.04 -5.28
CA LEU A 425 40.44 -7.60 -4.52
C LEU A 425 40.55 -6.13 -4.10
N GLU A 426 41.72 -5.67 -3.66
CA GLU A 426 41.92 -4.27 -3.28
C GLU A 426 41.69 -3.33 -4.47
N VAL A 427 42.25 -3.68 -5.65
CA VAL A 427 42.07 -2.92 -6.89
C VAL A 427 40.60 -2.96 -7.35
N THR A 428 39.98 -4.13 -7.33
CA THR A 428 38.60 -4.32 -7.78
C THR A 428 37.61 -3.58 -6.88
N LEU A 429 37.76 -3.66 -5.56
CA LEU A 429 36.91 -2.92 -4.61
C LEU A 429 37.08 -1.41 -4.78
N LYS A 430 38.28 -0.91 -5.11
CA LYS A 430 38.49 0.50 -5.44
C LYS A 430 37.73 0.92 -6.71
N LYS A 431 37.75 0.07 -7.75
CA LYS A 431 36.98 0.29 -8.99
C LYS A 431 35.46 0.24 -8.72
N VAL A 432 34.97 -0.73 -7.95
CA VAL A 432 33.55 -0.87 -7.56
C VAL A 432 33.08 0.34 -6.73
N ARG A 433 33.93 0.90 -5.86
CA ARG A 433 33.62 2.14 -5.13
C ARG A 433 33.38 3.36 -6.04
N GLN A 434 33.90 3.32 -7.25
CA GLN A 434 33.75 4.37 -8.27
C GLN A 434 32.95 3.87 -9.46
N HIS A 435 32.14 2.82 -9.30
CA HIS A 435 31.49 2.14 -10.42
C HIS A 435 30.63 3.08 -11.28
N ARG A 436 29.99 4.08 -10.68
CA ARG A 436 29.14 5.04 -11.39
C ARG A 436 29.93 5.93 -12.36
N VAL A 437 31.19 6.22 -12.02
CA VAL A 437 32.08 7.06 -12.83
C VAL A 437 32.85 6.21 -13.84
N LEU A 438 33.36 5.06 -13.40
CA LEU A 438 34.17 4.17 -14.23
C LEU A 438 33.34 3.30 -15.19
N PHE A 439 32.10 2.99 -14.81
CA PHE A 439 31.20 2.12 -15.57
C PHE A 439 29.81 2.77 -15.73
N PRO A 440 29.69 3.85 -16.54
CA PRO A 440 28.44 4.56 -16.69
C PRO A 440 27.35 3.70 -17.33
N PRO A 441 26.07 3.86 -16.94
CA PRO A 441 24.98 2.96 -17.29
C PRO A 441 24.66 2.93 -18.80
N LEU A 442 24.92 4.03 -19.51
CA LEU A 442 24.66 4.15 -20.95
C LEU A 442 25.75 3.53 -21.83
N HIS A 443 26.89 3.13 -21.26
CA HIS A 443 27.99 2.51 -22.00
C HIS A 443 28.02 0.99 -21.77
N ARG A 444 27.35 0.23 -22.65
CA ARG A 444 27.21 -1.23 -22.55
C ARG A 444 28.53 -1.99 -22.34
N PRO A 445 29.63 -1.68 -23.04
CA PRO A 445 30.90 -2.38 -22.82
C PRO A 445 31.43 -2.18 -21.39
N SER A 446 31.27 -0.99 -20.81
CA SER A 446 31.71 -0.74 -19.42
C SER A 446 30.84 -1.48 -18.40
N ILE A 447 29.53 -1.56 -18.60
CA ILE A 447 28.65 -2.33 -17.71
C ILE A 447 28.95 -3.83 -17.81
N SER A 448 29.26 -4.33 -19.01
CA SER A 448 29.74 -5.70 -19.17
C SER A 448 31.06 -5.93 -18.43
N LYS A 449 32.03 -5.00 -18.51
CA LYS A 449 33.27 -5.07 -17.71
C LYS A 449 32.97 -5.11 -16.19
N LEU A 450 31.98 -4.35 -15.71
CA LEU A 450 31.54 -4.40 -14.32
C LEU A 450 30.91 -5.75 -13.94
N ASP A 451 30.08 -6.33 -14.80
CA ASP A 451 29.49 -7.67 -14.61
C ASP A 451 30.59 -8.73 -14.37
N TYR A 452 31.57 -8.81 -15.28
CA TYR A 452 32.66 -9.77 -15.15
C TYR A 452 33.54 -9.50 -13.92
N LEU A 453 33.79 -8.23 -13.55
CA LEU A 453 34.48 -7.90 -12.29
C LEU A 453 33.70 -8.39 -11.07
N LEU A 454 32.38 -8.22 -11.04
CA LEU A 454 31.55 -8.68 -9.92
C LEU A 454 31.51 -10.21 -9.86
N ARG A 455 31.43 -10.88 -11.01
CA ARG A 455 31.51 -12.35 -11.10
C ARG A 455 32.86 -12.90 -10.65
N CYS A 456 33.97 -12.22 -10.93
CA CYS A 456 35.28 -12.60 -10.40
C CYS A 456 35.32 -12.55 -8.87
N VAL A 457 34.69 -11.53 -8.27
CA VAL A 457 34.54 -11.42 -6.80
C VAL A 457 33.58 -12.50 -6.27
N PHE A 458 32.59 -12.93 -7.05
CA PHE A 458 31.66 -13.99 -6.66
C PHE A 458 32.26 -15.40 -6.73
N LEU A 459 32.97 -15.75 -7.82
CA LEU A 459 33.60 -17.07 -8.00
C LEU A 459 34.66 -17.37 -6.94
N GLN A 460 35.32 -16.34 -6.39
CA GLN A 460 36.19 -16.51 -5.23
C GLN A 460 35.48 -17.06 -3.98
N ASN A 461 34.15 -16.90 -3.88
CA ASN A 461 33.36 -17.50 -2.80
C ASN A 461 33.00 -18.97 -3.08
N PHE A 462 33.09 -19.45 -4.33
CA PHE A 462 32.81 -20.86 -4.68
C PHE A 462 33.97 -21.79 -4.29
N PHE A 463 35.20 -21.26 -4.31
CA PHE A 463 36.38 -21.94 -3.76
C PHE A 463 36.23 -22.29 -2.27
N ASP A 464 35.34 -21.63 -1.52
CA ASP A 464 35.09 -21.94 -0.09
C ASP A 464 34.34 -23.28 0.10
N ASP A 465 33.38 -23.62 -0.77
CA ASP A 465 32.59 -24.86 -0.64
C ASP A 465 33.44 -26.11 -0.96
N THR A 466 34.35 -26.01 -1.94
CA THR A 466 35.29 -27.07 -2.30
C THR A 466 36.39 -27.26 -1.25
N ILE A 467 36.83 -26.18 -0.58
CA ILE A 467 37.78 -26.28 0.55
C ILE A 467 37.12 -26.93 1.78
N GLU A 468 35.84 -26.67 2.06
CA GLU A 468 35.13 -27.32 3.18
C GLU A 468 34.97 -28.85 2.97
N VAL A 469 34.75 -29.29 1.73
CA VAL A 469 34.67 -30.72 1.35
C VAL A 469 36.04 -31.41 1.45
N ILE A 470 37.12 -30.75 1.01
CA ILE A 470 38.50 -31.28 1.15
C ILE A 470 38.91 -31.36 2.63
N THR A 471 38.45 -30.43 3.46
CA THR A 471 38.70 -30.44 4.92
C THR A 471 37.99 -31.60 5.62
N LYS A 472 36.79 -32.01 5.17
CA LYS A 472 36.06 -33.16 5.71
C LYS A 472 36.70 -34.51 5.35
N MET A 473 37.34 -34.63 4.19
CA MET A 473 37.99 -35.87 3.72
C MET A 473 39.35 -36.13 4.38
N ARG A 474 40.03 -35.12 4.94
CA ARG A 474 41.36 -35.26 5.56
C ARG A 474 41.31 -35.23 7.09
N ASN A 475 40.28 -35.80 7.68
CA ASN A 475 40.27 -36.16 9.10
C ASN A 475 41.04 -37.47 9.27
N HIS A 476 42.33 -37.42 9.63
CA HIS A 476 43.06 -38.34 10.53
C HIS A 476 44.58 -38.06 10.49
N ARG A 477 44.99 -36.89 11.02
CA ARG A 477 46.15 -36.76 11.93
C ARG A 477 46.39 -35.29 12.27
N HIS A 478 46.53 -35.05 13.57
CA HIS A 478 46.67 -33.74 14.21
C HIS A 478 47.79 -32.87 13.61
N THR A 479 47.43 -31.72 13.05
CA THR A 479 48.21 -30.47 13.20
C THR A 479 47.27 -29.27 13.11
N LYS A 480 47.22 -28.48 14.18
CA LYS A 480 46.64 -27.13 14.19
C LYS A 480 47.44 -26.26 13.21
N SER A 481 46.94 -26.03 11.99
CA SER A 481 47.54 -25.06 11.07
C SER A 481 46.52 -23.97 10.77
N SER A 482 46.87 -22.76 11.20
CA SER A 482 46.15 -21.49 11.14
C SER A 482 45.85 -20.96 9.73
N LYS A 483 45.87 -21.80 8.69
CA LYS A 483 46.05 -21.33 7.29
C LYS A 483 44.80 -21.33 6.42
N TYR A 484 43.83 -22.21 6.67
CA TYR A 484 42.56 -22.22 5.92
C TYR A 484 41.57 -21.14 6.38
N HIS A 485 41.85 -20.49 7.51
CA HIS A 485 41.02 -19.42 8.06
C HIS A 485 41.15 -18.10 7.28
N PHE A 486 42.26 -17.89 6.53
CA PHE A 486 42.54 -16.59 5.90
C PHE A 486 41.72 -16.34 4.63
N VAL A 487 41.56 -17.35 3.77
CA VAL A 487 40.76 -17.26 2.53
C VAL A 487 39.26 -17.12 2.87
N ILE A 488 38.78 -17.96 3.79
CA ILE A 488 37.41 -17.89 4.34
C ILE A 488 37.17 -16.52 5.02
N CYS A 489 38.11 -15.99 5.80
CA CYS A 489 37.94 -14.66 6.38
C CYS A 489 37.90 -13.53 5.33
N LEU A 490 38.46 -13.74 4.14
CA LEU A 490 38.56 -12.74 3.09
C LEU A 490 37.25 -12.64 2.27
N SER A 491 36.63 -13.76 1.94
CA SER A 491 35.31 -13.83 1.28
C SER A 491 34.24 -13.20 2.17
N TYR A 492 34.16 -13.59 3.45
CA TYR A 492 33.27 -12.97 4.45
C TYR A 492 33.58 -11.49 4.70
N ARG A 493 34.83 -11.04 4.55
CA ARG A 493 35.19 -9.61 4.67
C ARG A 493 34.81 -8.82 3.43
N CYS A 494 34.87 -9.41 2.23
CA CYS A 494 34.46 -8.76 0.97
C CYS A 494 32.94 -8.69 0.86
N LEU A 495 32.23 -9.80 1.09
CA LEU A 495 30.77 -9.82 1.26
C LEU A 495 30.36 -8.94 2.44
N GLY A 496 31.12 -8.91 3.53
CA GLY A 496 30.92 -8.01 4.65
C GLY A 496 31.13 -6.55 4.28
N LEU A 497 32.06 -6.18 3.39
CA LEU A 497 32.28 -4.80 2.96
C LEU A 497 31.28 -4.33 1.89
N LEU A 498 30.82 -5.27 1.04
CA LEU A 498 29.78 -5.04 0.03
C LEU A 498 28.37 -5.04 0.65
N SER A 499 28.07 -5.98 1.57
CA SER A 499 26.78 -6.06 2.27
C SER A 499 26.66 -5.10 3.45
N ASN A 500 27.72 -4.92 4.27
CA ASN A 500 27.74 -3.85 5.26
C ASN A 500 28.08 -2.55 4.53
N MET A 501 27.03 -1.91 4.00
CA MET A 501 26.80 -0.56 3.44
C MET A 501 27.92 0.52 3.44
N LYS A 502 29.06 0.37 4.09
CA LYS A 502 30.21 1.28 4.15
C LYS A 502 30.88 1.50 2.79
N ALA A 503 30.99 0.49 1.92
CA ALA A 503 31.55 0.69 0.59
C ALA A 503 30.58 1.49 -0.31
N PHE A 504 29.29 1.15 -0.28
CA PHE A 504 28.25 1.87 -1.02
C PHE A 504 27.94 3.26 -0.45
N ARG A 505 28.25 3.53 0.83
CA ARG A 505 28.17 4.87 1.42
C ARG A 505 29.06 5.88 0.71
N ALA A 506 30.25 5.45 0.27
CA ALA A 506 31.16 6.28 -0.53
C ALA A 506 30.77 6.34 -2.02
N CYS A 507 29.85 5.48 -2.46
CA CYS A 507 29.28 5.48 -3.81
C CYS A 507 27.97 6.27 -3.91
N CYS A 508 27.45 6.75 -2.77
CA CYS A 508 26.25 7.56 -2.72
C CYS A 508 26.54 8.90 -3.41
N PRO A 509 25.76 9.29 -4.43
CA PRO A 509 26.05 10.48 -5.24
C PRO A 509 25.74 11.76 -4.47
N TYR A 510 25.15 11.63 -3.28
CA TYR A 510 24.55 12.72 -2.52
C TYR A 510 25.45 13.95 -2.42
N GLU A 511 26.71 13.80 -2.05
CA GLU A 511 27.61 14.95 -1.87
C GLU A 511 28.03 15.58 -3.20
N ASP A 512 28.22 14.78 -4.26
CA ASP A 512 28.57 15.27 -5.59
C ASP A 512 27.37 15.98 -6.23
N THR A 513 26.17 15.38 -6.14
CA THR A 513 24.91 15.99 -6.59
C THR A 513 24.61 17.25 -5.81
N ARG A 514 24.76 17.22 -4.48
CA ARG A 514 24.57 18.37 -3.59
C ARG A 514 25.50 19.52 -3.98
N GLN A 515 26.78 19.26 -4.24
CA GLN A 515 27.72 20.30 -4.69
C GLN A 515 27.39 20.86 -6.08
N GLN A 516 26.73 20.09 -6.94
CA GLN A 516 26.29 20.54 -8.27
C GLN A 516 24.99 21.35 -8.22
N THR A 517 24.07 21.02 -7.29
CA THR A 517 22.74 21.63 -7.22
C THR A 517 22.62 22.75 -6.19
N MET A 518 23.45 22.75 -5.13
CA MET A 518 23.43 23.77 -4.08
C MET A 518 24.44 24.88 -4.38
N CYS A 519 23.97 26.10 -4.58
CA CYS A 519 24.86 27.22 -4.91
C CYS A 519 25.44 27.94 -3.67
N TYR A 520 24.83 27.86 -2.47
CA TYR A 520 25.21 28.73 -1.33
C TYR A 520 25.01 28.09 0.05
N ASP A 521 26.10 27.69 0.71
CA ASP A 521 26.07 27.00 2.02
C ASP A 521 26.37 27.94 3.23
N LYS A 522 26.34 29.28 3.08
CA LYS A 522 27.06 30.17 4.04
C LYS A 522 26.43 31.48 4.54
N GLU A 523 25.22 31.89 4.19
CA GLU A 523 24.68 33.17 4.72
C GLU A 523 23.37 33.01 5.52
N PRO A 524 23.21 33.74 6.65
CA PRO A 524 22.07 33.61 7.56
C PRO A 524 20.78 34.33 7.10
N ASP A 525 20.84 35.16 6.05
CA ASP A 525 19.71 35.93 5.50
C ASP A 525 19.29 35.41 4.10
N GLN A 526 19.21 34.08 3.93
CA GLN A 526 18.81 33.50 2.64
C GLN A 526 17.29 33.56 2.41
N ASP A 527 16.91 33.94 1.20
CA ASP A 527 15.54 33.86 0.68
C ASP A 527 15.03 32.41 0.75
N ALA A 528 13.97 32.19 1.52
CA ALA A 528 13.40 30.87 1.79
C ALA A 528 12.98 30.16 0.50
N ASP A 529 12.49 30.89 -0.51
CA ASP A 529 12.05 30.31 -1.78
C ASP A 529 13.23 29.77 -2.60
N LYS A 530 14.37 30.47 -2.58
CA LYS A 530 15.59 30.02 -3.25
C LYS A 530 16.17 28.75 -2.61
N VAL A 531 16.15 28.68 -1.28
CA VAL A 531 16.58 27.48 -0.53
C VAL A 531 15.70 26.27 -0.87
N LEU A 532 14.38 26.47 -0.95
CA LEU A 532 13.44 25.42 -1.33
C LEU A 532 13.63 24.98 -2.79
N GLN A 533 13.97 25.90 -3.70
CA GLN A 533 14.29 25.56 -5.08
C GLN A 533 15.56 24.71 -5.20
N ASP A 534 16.62 25.07 -4.48
CA ASP A 534 17.87 24.29 -4.48
C ASP A 534 17.64 22.89 -3.91
N PHE A 535 16.80 22.74 -2.88
CA PHE A 535 16.37 21.42 -2.40
C PHE A 535 15.55 20.65 -3.43
N THR A 536 14.69 21.32 -4.18
CA THR A 536 13.88 20.68 -5.24
C THR A 536 14.79 20.10 -6.32
N ASN A 537 15.78 20.89 -6.76
CA ASN A 537 16.79 20.44 -7.73
C ASN A 537 17.58 19.25 -7.21
N LEU A 538 17.99 19.27 -5.94
CA LEU A 538 18.69 18.15 -5.29
C LEU A 538 17.84 16.88 -5.27
N VAL A 539 16.61 16.95 -4.77
CA VAL A 539 15.71 15.78 -4.67
C VAL A 539 15.42 15.20 -6.06
N THR A 540 15.17 16.06 -7.05
CA THR A 540 14.91 15.63 -8.43
C THR A 540 16.12 14.94 -9.05
N ALA A 541 17.33 15.48 -8.84
CA ALA A 541 18.56 14.85 -9.32
C ALA A 541 18.83 13.50 -8.65
N LEU A 542 18.55 13.37 -7.34
CA LEU A 542 18.65 12.11 -6.61
C LEU A 542 17.60 11.07 -7.06
N LEU A 543 16.40 11.52 -7.43
CA LEU A 543 15.35 10.65 -7.97
C LEU A 543 15.81 10.02 -9.30
N VAL A 544 16.30 10.84 -10.24
CA VAL A 544 16.83 10.37 -11.52
C VAL A 544 17.99 9.39 -11.33
N ASP A 545 18.88 9.68 -10.39
CA ASP A 545 19.99 8.76 -10.06
C ASP A 545 19.49 7.42 -9.49
N LEU A 546 18.49 7.45 -8.60
CA LEU A 546 17.89 6.23 -8.05
C LEU A 546 17.21 5.37 -9.11
N GLU A 547 16.51 5.99 -10.07
CA GLU A 547 15.89 5.28 -11.20
C GLU A 547 16.95 4.61 -12.09
N GLN A 548 18.05 5.31 -12.39
CA GLN A 548 19.18 4.72 -13.11
C GLN A 548 19.80 3.57 -12.30
N GLY A 549 19.93 3.74 -10.99
CA GLY A 549 20.44 2.73 -10.08
C GLY A 549 19.60 1.46 -10.05
N LEU A 550 18.28 1.61 -10.00
CA LEU A 550 17.33 0.50 -10.06
C LEU A 550 17.41 -0.24 -11.40
N THR A 551 17.46 0.51 -12.51
CA THR A 551 17.39 -0.06 -13.86
C THR A 551 18.68 -0.80 -14.25
N TYR A 552 19.84 -0.20 -13.99
CA TYR A 552 21.12 -0.69 -14.54
C TYR A 552 21.99 -1.42 -13.53
N TYR A 553 21.99 -1.01 -12.25
CA TYR A 553 22.87 -1.60 -11.25
C TYR A 553 22.18 -2.65 -10.38
N ASN A 554 20.89 -2.48 -10.04
CA ASN A 554 20.25 -3.41 -9.08
C ASN A 554 20.28 -4.87 -9.53
N ASN A 555 19.77 -5.16 -10.73
CA ASN A 555 19.78 -6.51 -11.28
C ASN A 555 21.19 -7.07 -11.43
N LEU A 556 22.17 -6.21 -11.73
CA LEU A 556 23.56 -6.61 -11.88
C LEU A 556 24.13 -7.12 -10.55
N PHE A 557 24.06 -6.32 -9.49
CA PHE A 557 24.58 -6.68 -8.17
C PHE A 557 23.78 -7.81 -7.50
N GLU A 558 22.47 -7.89 -7.75
CA GLU A 558 21.60 -8.91 -7.20
C GLU A 558 21.83 -10.28 -7.87
N SER A 559 21.91 -10.31 -9.20
CA SER A 559 22.13 -11.56 -9.95
C SER A 559 23.54 -12.14 -9.78
N THR A 560 24.57 -11.30 -9.62
CA THR A 560 25.93 -11.79 -9.47
C THR A 560 26.27 -12.13 -8.02
N ASN A 561 25.93 -11.26 -7.07
CA ASN A 561 26.47 -11.32 -5.69
C ASN A 561 25.38 -11.39 -4.61
N GLY A 562 24.09 -11.41 -4.99
CA GLY A 562 22.97 -11.40 -4.04
C GLY A 562 22.85 -10.10 -3.24
N VAL A 563 23.43 -8.99 -3.72
CA VAL A 563 23.42 -7.71 -2.99
C VAL A 563 22.25 -6.83 -3.49
N PRO A 564 21.30 -6.45 -2.61
CA PRO A 564 20.17 -5.60 -2.99
C PRO A 564 20.62 -4.12 -3.07
N TYR A 565 21.28 -3.77 -4.17
CA TYR A 565 21.89 -2.47 -4.41
C TYR A 565 20.93 -1.30 -4.18
N PHE A 566 19.73 -1.37 -4.76
CA PHE A 566 18.73 -0.32 -4.63
C PHE A 566 18.35 -0.09 -3.16
N SER A 567 18.12 -1.16 -2.39
CA SER A 567 17.81 -1.08 -0.96
C SER A 567 18.92 -0.41 -0.15
N ALA A 568 20.18 -0.74 -0.44
CA ALA A 568 21.32 -0.14 0.25
C ALA A 568 21.46 1.36 -0.06
N VAL A 569 21.32 1.76 -1.33
CA VAL A 569 21.42 3.18 -1.75
C VAL A 569 20.25 4.00 -1.20
N TYR A 570 19.01 3.50 -1.35
CA TYR A 570 17.82 4.20 -0.88
C TYR A 570 17.85 4.46 0.62
N LYS A 571 18.16 3.44 1.44
CA LYS A 571 18.27 3.57 2.91
C LYS A 571 19.36 4.56 3.33
N GLN A 572 20.40 4.72 2.53
CA GLN A 572 21.46 5.69 2.80
C GLN A 572 21.02 7.11 2.44
N LEU A 573 20.31 7.29 1.32
CA LEU A 573 19.73 8.59 0.92
C LEU A 573 18.64 9.04 1.90
N ASP A 574 17.76 8.13 2.36
CA ASP A 574 16.76 8.39 3.42
C ASP A 574 17.39 9.08 4.64
N LYS A 575 18.49 8.52 5.16
CA LYS A 575 19.20 9.08 6.32
C LYS A 575 19.85 10.43 6.05
N LEU A 576 20.41 10.64 4.85
CA LEU A 576 21.09 11.89 4.51
C LEU A 576 20.09 13.02 4.30
N MET A 577 19.02 12.77 3.53
CA MET A 577 17.97 13.76 3.27
C MET A 577 17.21 14.14 4.53
N GLN A 578 16.87 13.17 5.39
CA GLN A 578 16.20 13.46 6.67
C GLN A 578 17.00 14.44 7.55
N ASN A 579 18.32 14.26 7.61
CA ASN A 579 19.19 15.08 8.45
C ASN A 579 19.39 16.50 7.90
N GLU A 580 19.40 16.65 6.57
CA GLU A 580 19.69 17.94 5.93
C GLU A 580 18.44 18.76 5.63
N LEU A 581 17.41 18.13 5.05
CA LEU A 581 16.19 18.85 4.63
C LEU A 581 15.25 19.10 5.80
N GLY A 582 15.04 18.12 6.68
CA GLY A 582 13.92 18.14 7.63
C GLY A 582 13.82 19.40 8.48
N ALA A 583 14.90 19.78 9.15
CA ALA A 583 14.92 20.99 9.98
C ALA A 583 14.84 22.27 9.14
N ARG A 584 15.58 22.35 8.03
CA ARG A 584 15.66 23.55 7.17
C ARG A 584 14.33 23.84 6.46
N VAL A 585 13.68 22.81 5.91
CA VAL A 585 12.35 22.92 5.28
C VAL A 585 11.30 23.32 6.31
N THR A 586 11.32 22.72 7.51
CA THR A 586 10.40 23.10 8.59
C THR A 586 10.59 24.56 9.00
N THR A 587 11.84 25.02 9.15
CA THR A 587 12.14 26.43 9.44
C THR A 587 11.67 27.37 8.34
N ALA A 588 11.90 27.04 7.06
CA ALA A 588 11.39 27.82 5.93
C ALA A 588 9.85 27.89 5.93
N CYS A 589 9.17 26.76 6.19
CA CYS A 589 7.70 26.71 6.30
C CYS A 589 7.15 27.50 7.49
N LEU A 590 7.92 27.61 8.59
CA LEU A 590 7.56 28.42 9.75
C LEU A 590 7.85 29.90 9.54
N GLN A 591 8.91 30.28 8.83
CA GLN A 591 9.20 31.68 8.47
C GLN A 591 8.14 32.28 7.54
N LEU A 592 7.43 31.44 6.78
CA LEU A 592 6.21 31.85 6.08
C LEU A 592 5.10 32.29 7.05
N HIS A 593 5.10 31.92 8.34
CA HIS A 593 4.25 32.54 9.35
C HIS A 593 4.83 33.91 9.70
N GLY A 594 4.16 34.99 9.29
CA GLY A 594 4.58 36.35 9.63
C GLY A 594 4.75 36.47 11.15
N GLN A 595 5.79 37.18 11.58
CA GLN A 595 6.02 37.48 12.99
C GLN A 595 4.79 38.19 13.57
N ASN A 596 4.23 37.61 14.64
CA ASN A 596 3.27 38.12 15.62
C ASN A 596 1.96 37.31 15.69
N ALA A 597 1.83 36.54 16.76
CA ALA A 597 0.74 35.60 17.02
C ALA A 597 -0.46 36.20 17.79
N ASP A 598 -0.50 37.51 18.05
CA ASP A 598 -1.43 38.09 19.04
C ASP A 598 -2.39 39.19 18.51
N GLU A 599 -2.42 39.47 17.20
CA GLU A 599 -3.45 40.35 16.60
C GLU A 599 -4.22 39.59 15.53
N GLU A 600 -5.55 39.77 15.51
CA GLU A 600 -6.49 39.19 14.54
C GLU A 600 -5.95 39.37 13.10
N TYR A 601 -5.41 38.28 12.56
CA TYR A 601 -4.55 38.30 11.37
C TYR A 601 -5.37 38.60 10.11
N VAL A 602 -5.37 39.86 9.68
CA VAL A 602 -5.84 40.26 8.35
C VAL A 602 -4.69 40.08 7.37
N LEU A 603 -4.70 39.00 6.59
CA LEU A 603 -3.77 38.78 5.48
C LEU A 603 -3.88 39.94 4.46
N PRO A 604 -2.77 40.61 4.08
CA PRO A 604 -2.81 41.66 3.08
C PRO A 604 -3.23 41.09 1.70
N PRO A 605 -3.93 41.86 0.85
CA PRO A 605 -4.50 41.40 -0.43
C PRO A 605 -3.49 40.86 -1.46
N GLY A 606 -2.19 41.04 -1.24
CA GLY A 606 -1.10 40.57 -2.10
C GLY A 606 -0.25 39.44 -1.52
N ALA A 607 -0.70 38.77 -0.45
CA ALA A 607 0.04 37.65 0.12
C ALA A 607 0.08 36.45 -0.87
N GLU A 608 1.28 36.01 -1.21
CA GLU A 608 1.56 34.81 -2.00
C GLU A 608 2.40 33.85 -1.16
N ILE A 609 2.11 32.56 -1.26
CA ILE A 609 2.99 31.50 -0.75
C ILE A 609 3.75 31.04 -1.99
N GLY A 610 5.08 31.01 -1.92
CA GLY A 610 5.93 30.60 -3.03
C GLY A 610 5.56 29.21 -3.55
N THR A 611 5.57 29.04 -4.87
CA THR A 611 5.46 27.72 -5.52
C THR A 611 6.59 26.73 -5.16
N PRO A 612 7.84 27.14 -4.85
CA PRO A 612 8.94 26.21 -4.61
C PRO A 612 8.71 25.23 -3.46
N MET A 613 7.94 25.61 -2.43
CA MET A 613 7.59 24.71 -1.32
C MET A 613 6.79 23.49 -1.81
N PHE A 614 5.80 23.70 -2.67
CA PHE A 614 4.95 22.62 -3.15
C PHE A 614 5.62 21.81 -4.24
N GLU A 615 6.48 22.43 -5.05
CA GLU A 615 7.38 21.70 -5.96
C GLU A 615 8.29 20.73 -5.19
N LEU A 616 8.89 21.19 -4.09
CA LEU A 616 9.68 20.32 -3.21
C LEU A 616 8.84 19.20 -2.59
N TYR A 617 7.62 19.50 -2.13
CA TYR A 617 6.71 18.50 -1.57
C TYR A 617 6.43 17.37 -2.58
N LEU A 618 6.10 17.74 -3.82
CA LEU A 618 5.81 16.79 -4.89
C LEU A 618 7.06 15.99 -5.30
N ALA A 619 8.23 16.65 -5.40
CA ALA A 619 9.48 15.95 -5.67
C ALA A 619 9.83 14.92 -4.57
N LEU A 620 9.61 15.26 -3.29
CA LEU A 620 9.77 14.33 -2.18
C LEU A 620 8.74 13.21 -2.19
N GLN A 621 7.50 13.49 -2.62
CA GLN A 621 6.48 12.48 -2.79
C GLN A 621 6.89 11.44 -3.84
N ASP A 622 7.41 11.88 -4.98
CA ASP A 622 7.92 11.00 -6.03
C ASP A 622 9.10 10.16 -5.52
N PHE A 623 10.05 10.79 -4.82
CA PHE A 623 11.16 10.08 -4.17
C PHE A 623 10.67 9.01 -3.19
N VAL A 624 9.71 9.34 -2.32
CA VAL A 624 9.19 8.40 -1.31
C VAL A 624 8.42 7.25 -1.97
N THR A 625 7.80 7.47 -3.12
CA THR A 625 7.09 6.43 -3.88
C THR A 625 8.05 5.33 -4.35
N MET A 626 9.32 5.66 -4.62
CA MET A 626 10.34 4.67 -4.98
C MET A 626 10.60 3.60 -3.91
N LYS A 627 10.16 3.80 -2.66
CA LYS A 627 10.20 2.78 -1.60
C LYS A 627 9.40 1.52 -1.94
N GLU A 628 8.45 1.58 -2.87
CA GLU A 628 7.67 0.42 -3.32
C GLU A 628 8.56 -0.69 -3.91
N ASN A 629 9.74 -0.31 -4.41
CA ASN A 629 10.77 -1.25 -4.89
C ASN A 629 11.60 -1.88 -3.74
N LEU A 630 11.30 -1.57 -2.47
CA LEU A 630 11.94 -2.17 -1.30
C LEU A 630 11.10 -3.31 -0.71
N PRO A 631 11.74 -4.30 -0.06
CA PRO A 631 11.03 -5.31 0.74
C PRO A 631 10.16 -4.65 1.82
N GLN A 632 8.94 -5.16 2.02
CA GLN A 632 7.98 -4.62 3.00
C GLN A 632 8.51 -4.52 4.45
N SER A 633 9.45 -5.39 4.82
CA SER A 633 10.10 -5.36 6.15
C SER A 633 10.85 -4.04 6.40
N ASP A 634 11.37 -3.42 5.35
CA ASP A 634 12.21 -2.21 5.45
C ASP A 634 11.39 -0.92 5.58
N HIS A 635 10.14 -0.94 5.14
CA HIS A 635 9.29 0.26 5.04
C HIS A 635 9.10 0.97 6.38
N LYS A 636 9.05 0.22 7.48
CA LYS A 636 8.86 0.76 8.84
C LYS A 636 10.07 1.52 9.39
N THR A 637 11.24 1.34 8.78
CA THR A 637 12.52 1.90 9.27
C THR A 637 12.91 3.22 8.61
N LEU A 638 12.16 3.65 7.58
CA LEU A 638 12.45 4.83 6.77
C LEU A 638 11.96 6.10 7.45
N ALA A 639 12.87 7.03 7.74
CA ALA A 639 12.54 8.28 8.40
C ALA A 639 11.86 9.29 7.46
N ILE A 640 12.29 9.31 6.19
CA ILE A 640 11.81 10.24 5.16
C ILE A 640 10.33 10.07 4.85
N CYS A 641 9.72 8.93 5.20
CA CYS A 641 8.28 8.70 5.03
C CYS A 641 7.41 9.71 5.80
N LYS A 642 7.97 10.43 6.78
CA LYS A 642 7.32 11.51 7.52
C LYS A 642 7.59 12.92 6.99
N TYR A 643 8.11 13.05 5.76
CA TYR A 643 8.42 14.34 5.14
C TYR A 643 7.24 15.33 5.16
N TYR A 644 6.01 14.83 5.02
CA TYR A 644 4.79 15.66 5.03
C TYR A 644 4.63 16.48 6.32
N GLU A 645 5.18 16.02 7.46
CA GLU A 645 5.14 16.76 8.72
C GLU A 645 5.89 18.10 8.63
N TRP A 646 6.94 18.19 7.81
CA TRP A 646 7.74 19.41 7.64
C TRP A 646 6.95 20.53 6.95
N PHE A 647 6.04 20.14 6.06
CA PHE A 647 5.22 21.05 5.25
C PHE A 647 3.89 21.40 5.91
N ARG A 648 3.52 20.69 6.99
CA ARG A 648 2.24 20.88 7.69
C ARG A 648 1.96 22.35 8.05
N PRO A 649 2.90 23.14 8.60
CA PRO A 649 2.63 24.54 8.95
C PRO A 649 2.24 25.36 7.72
N ALA A 650 2.93 25.18 6.60
CA ALA A 650 2.69 26.01 5.43
C ALA A 650 1.52 25.52 4.57
N VAL A 651 1.16 24.22 4.58
CA VAL A 651 -0.14 23.74 4.07
C VAL A 651 -1.29 24.31 4.88
N ASP A 652 -1.16 24.32 6.21
CA ASP A 652 -2.18 24.88 7.11
C ASP A 652 -2.44 26.37 6.81
N LYS A 653 -1.38 27.15 6.62
CA LYS A 653 -1.46 28.57 6.22
C LYS A 653 -2.00 28.75 4.79
N TRP A 654 -1.60 27.88 3.86
CA TRP A 654 -2.09 27.93 2.47
C TRP A 654 -3.59 27.75 2.40
N LEU A 655 -4.16 26.85 3.20
CA LEU A 655 -5.61 26.64 3.25
C LEU A 655 -6.36 27.88 3.78
N ASP A 656 -5.80 28.59 4.76
CA ASP A 656 -6.37 29.86 5.23
C ASP A 656 -6.33 30.94 4.13
N LEU A 657 -5.21 31.05 3.41
CA LEU A 657 -5.07 31.98 2.29
C LEU A 657 -5.97 31.59 1.11
N ALA A 658 -6.11 30.30 0.83
CA ALA A 658 -6.97 29.76 -0.23
C ALA A 658 -8.44 30.12 0.03
N LYS A 659 -8.92 30.01 1.28
CA LYS A 659 -10.25 30.47 1.66
C LYS A 659 -10.44 31.96 1.36
N LEU A 660 -9.49 32.80 1.79
CA LEU A 660 -9.55 34.25 1.56
C LEU A 660 -9.60 34.59 0.06
N LYS A 661 -8.67 34.01 -0.73
CA LYS A 661 -8.60 34.24 -2.19
C LYS A 661 -9.83 33.68 -2.91
N ALA A 662 -10.39 32.56 -2.47
CA ALA A 662 -11.61 31.99 -3.02
C ALA A 662 -12.81 32.93 -2.83
N ILE A 663 -13.01 33.47 -1.62
CA ILE A 663 -14.08 34.44 -1.34
C ILE A 663 -13.92 35.70 -2.21
N GLN A 664 -12.69 36.21 -2.34
CA GLN A 664 -12.41 37.36 -3.22
C GLN A 664 -12.69 37.06 -4.69
N ARG A 665 -12.33 35.87 -5.18
CA ARG A 665 -12.60 35.43 -6.55
C ARG A 665 -14.09 35.24 -6.79
N VAL A 666 -14.82 34.64 -5.85
CA VAL A 666 -16.28 34.52 -5.88
C VAL A 666 -16.92 35.90 -5.97
N ARG A 667 -16.53 36.84 -5.10
CA ARG A 667 -17.00 38.23 -5.14
C ARG A 667 -16.78 38.84 -6.52
N LYS A 668 -15.56 38.73 -7.05
CA LYS A 668 -15.21 39.35 -8.33
C LYS A 668 -15.92 38.70 -9.52
N SER A 669 -16.08 37.38 -9.49
CA SER A 669 -16.83 36.64 -10.52
C SER A 669 -18.30 37.04 -10.54
N ALA A 670 -18.90 37.31 -9.38
CA ALA A 670 -20.25 37.83 -9.32
C ALA A 670 -20.32 39.27 -9.83
N GLU A 671 -19.39 40.17 -9.47
CA GLU A 671 -19.36 41.53 -10.01
C GLU A 671 -19.26 41.58 -11.55
N LEU A 672 -18.51 40.64 -12.14
CA LEU A 672 -18.29 40.56 -13.59
C LEU A 672 -19.28 39.64 -14.31
N ASP A 673 -20.30 39.13 -13.60
CA ASP A 673 -21.20 38.12 -14.11
C ASP A 673 -21.94 38.58 -15.37
N ARG A 674 -21.98 37.72 -16.38
CA ARG A 674 -22.69 37.96 -17.64
C ARG A 674 -23.66 36.81 -17.88
N ILE A 675 -24.86 37.16 -18.32
CA ILE A 675 -25.79 36.20 -18.90
C ILE A 675 -25.16 35.72 -20.21
N CYS A 676 -24.96 34.42 -20.36
CA CYS A 676 -24.45 33.82 -21.59
C CYS A 676 -25.57 33.80 -22.64
N PRO A 677 -25.58 34.69 -23.65
CA PRO A 677 -26.62 34.70 -24.67
C PRO A 677 -26.23 33.72 -25.78
N GLY A 678 -26.95 32.60 -25.93
CA GLY A 678 -26.70 31.66 -27.02
C GLY A 678 -27.64 30.44 -27.04
N GLU A 679 -27.74 29.79 -28.21
CA GLU A 679 -28.59 28.61 -28.47
C GLU A 679 -28.08 27.29 -27.85
N TYR A 680 -27.00 27.31 -27.04
CA TYR A 680 -26.37 26.09 -26.52
C TYR A 680 -26.38 26.00 -24.99
N ILE A 681 -27.13 25.02 -24.48
CA ILE A 681 -26.96 24.15 -23.27
C ILE A 681 -26.77 24.83 -21.88
N VAL A 682 -26.15 25.99 -21.77
CA VAL A 682 -25.72 26.58 -20.49
C VAL A 682 -26.72 27.62 -20.03
N LYS A 683 -27.66 27.21 -19.18
CA LYS A 683 -28.74 28.08 -18.67
C LYS A 683 -28.35 28.92 -17.45
N HIS A 684 -27.06 29.10 -17.15
CA HIS A 684 -26.57 29.84 -15.97
C HIS A 684 -25.53 30.92 -16.34
N GLY A 685 -25.22 31.81 -15.40
CA GLY A 685 -24.26 32.90 -15.59
C GLY A 685 -22.80 32.42 -15.65
N THR A 686 -21.90 33.28 -16.12
CA THR A 686 -20.45 33.01 -16.13
C THR A 686 -19.89 32.84 -14.71
N SER A 687 -20.47 33.54 -13.73
CA SER A 687 -20.05 33.48 -12.33
C SER A 687 -20.11 32.06 -11.74
N ALA A 688 -21.14 31.26 -12.08
CA ALA A 688 -21.29 29.90 -11.57
C ALA A 688 -20.14 28.98 -12.05
N ILE A 689 -19.66 29.18 -13.29
CA ILE A 689 -18.52 28.44 -13.84
C ILE A 689 -17.24 28.84 -13.11
N ASP A 690 -17.00 30.15 -12.94
CA ASP A 690 -15.80 30.64 -12.27
C ASP A 690 -15.73 30.20 -10.81
N VAL A 691 -16.86 30.22 -10.11
CA VAL A 691 -16.99 29.72 -8.73
C VAL A 691 -16.64 28.24 -8.69
N THR A 692 -17.31 27.39 -9.47
CA THR A 692 -17.02 25.95 -9.47
C THR A 692 -15.58 25.63 -9.88
N ALA A 693 -15.00 26.35 -10.83
CA ALA A 693 -13.60 26.22 -11.20
C ALA A 693 -12.66 26.58 -10.05
N CYS A 694 -12.96 27.63 -9.28
CA CYS A 694 -12.23 28.00 -8.08
C CYS A 694 -12.32 26.89 -7.00
N LEU A 695 -13.52 26.38 -6.72
CA LEU A 695 -13.71 25.31 -5.72
C LEU A 695 -13.01 24.02 -6.16
N TYR A 696 -13.06 23.70 -7.46
CA TYR A 696 -12.37 22.57 -8.07
C TYR A 696 -10.85 22.64 -7.89
N GLN A 697 -10.24 23.82 -8.11
CA GLN A 697 -8.80 24.01 -7.93
C GLN A 697 -8.34 23.71 -6.49
N ILE A 698 -9.10 24.14 -5.48
CA ILE A 698 -8.80 23.86 -4.06
C ILE A 698 -8.87 22.35 -3.79
N LYS A 699 -9.94 21.71 -4.25
CA LYS A 699 -10.15 20.27 -4.09
C LYS A 699 -9.08 19.43 -4.79
N GLU A 700 -8.73 19.76 -6.04
CA GLU A 700 -7.68 19.04 -6.78
C GLU A 700 -6.30 19.26 -6.18
N PHE A 701 -6.00 20.47 -5.68
CA PHE A 701 -4.76 20.71 -4.96
C PHE A 701 -4.65 19.82 -3.72
N TRP A 702 -5.71 19.73 -2.91
CA TRP A 702 -5.76 18.80 -1.77
C TRP A 702 -5.53 17.34 -2.19
N LYS A 703 -6.16 16.90 -3.29
CA LYS A 703 -5.98 15.54 -3.82
C LYS A 703 -4.54 15.28 -4.29
N LYS A 704 -3.89 16.26 -4.94
CA LYS A 704 -2.49 16.15 -5.38
C LYS A 704 -1.52 15.96 -4.23
N LEU A 705 -1.78 16.59 -3.07
CA LEU A 705 -0.94 16.39 -1.88
C LEU A 705 -0.96 14.94 -1.38
N ALA A 706 -2.00 14.15 -1.70
CA ALA A 706 -2.14 12.74 -1.30
C ALA A 706 -1.69 12.47 0.14
N TRP A 707 -2.17 13.30 1.07
CA TRP A 707 -1.61 13.41 2.42
C TRP A 707 -1.49 12.04 3.11
N PRO A 708 -0.27 11.56 3.45
CA PRO A 708 -0.07 10.18 3.87
C PRO A 708 -0.73 9.80 5.21
N ASP A 709 -0.81 10.75 6.14
CA ASP A 709 -1.40 10.55 7.47
C ASP A 709 -2.90 10.86 7.47
N LEU A 710 -3.70 9.84 7.19
CA LEU A 710 -5.15 9.99 7.12
C LEU A 710 -5.74 10.54 8.45
N PRO A 711 -5.52 9.96 9.65
CA PRO A 711 -6.01 10.56 10.90
C PRO A 711 -5.48 11.98 11.16
N GLY A 712 -4.20 12.24 10.93
CA GLY A 712 -3.62 13.56 11.17
C GLY A 712 -4.07 14.64 10.19
N SER A 713 -4.66 14.26 9.05
CA SER A 713 -5.21 15.17 8.04
C SER A 713 -6.51 15.86 8.44
N TYR A 714 -7.19 15.39 9.50
CA TYR A 714 -8.53 15.86 9.90
C TYR A 714 -8.69 17.39 9.92
N ASN A 715 -7.77 18.10 10.58
CA ASN A 715 -7.85 19.56 10.67
C ASN A 715 -7.63 20.26 9.32
N LEU A 716 -6.81 19.67 8.43
CA LEU A 716 -6.57 20.20 7.09
C LEU A 716 -7.81 19.99 6.20
N VAL A 717 -8.42 18.79 6.25
CA VAL A 717 -9.68 18.51 5.54
C VAL A 717 -10.80 19.42 6.03
N LEU A 718 -10.86 19.69 7.33
CA LEU A 718 -11.82 20.65 7.89
C LEU A 718 -11.65 22.05 7.28
N LYS A 719 -10.40 22.53 7.14
CA LYS A 719 -10.11 23.80 6.46
C LYS A 719 -10.45 23.77 4.96
N VAL A 720 -10.22 22.67 4.25
CA VAL A 720 -10.62 22.50 2.84
C VAL A 720 -12.14 22.59 2.69
N VAL A 721 -12.88 21.84 3.51
CA VAL A 721 -14.36 21.86 3.52
C VAL A 721 -14.86 23.25 3.87
N ASP A 722 -14.30 23.89 4.90
CA ASP A 722 -14.67 25.24 5.30
C ASP A 722 -14.38 26.28 4.20
N ALA A 723 -13.21 26.21 3.55
CA ALA A 723 -12.85 27.10 2.44
C ALA A 723 -13.84 26.99 1.28
N ILE A 724 -14.20 25.77 0.90
CA ILE A 724 -15.11 25.50 -0.22
C ILE A 724 -16.56 25.87 0.16
N CYS A 725 -17.06 25.38 1.28
CA CYS A 725 -18.45 25.60 1.71
C CYS A 725 -18.72 27.05 2.09
N SER A 726 -17.78 27.76 2.74
CA SER A 726 -17.92 29.19 3.02
C SER A 726 -17.96 30.02 1.73
N SER A 727 -17.09 29.71 0.76
CA SER A 727 -17.06 30.43 -0.53
C SER A 727 -18.34 30.19 -1.34
N ALA A 728 -18.84 28.95 -1.33
CA ALA A 728 -20.10 28.59 -1.95
C ALA A 728 -21.31 29.25 -1.27
N ALA A 729 -21.37 29.24 0.06
CA ALA A 729 -22.43 29.92 0.81
C ALA A 729 -22.44 31.42 0.50
N TYR A 730 -21.26 32.05 0.44
CA TYR A 730 -21.11 33.44 0.06
C TYR A 730 -21.58 33.71 -1.38
N TYR A 731 -21.28 32.82 -2.34
CA TYR A 731 -21.85 32.89 -3.70
C TYR A 731 -23.39 32.87 -3.68
N ALA A 732 -23.98 32.03 -2.83
CA ALA A 732 -25.43 31.95 -2.71
C ALA A 732 -26.04 33.25 -2.19
N GLU A 733 -25.41 33.84 -1.16
CA GLU A 733 -25.83 35.12 -0.57
C GLU A 733 -25.73 36.28 -1.57
N ILE A 734 -24.61 36.43 -2.28
CA ILE A 734 -24.46 37.53 -3.25
C ILE A 734 -25.36 37.37 -4.47
N THR A 735 -25.61 36.14 -4.92
CA THR A 735 -26.53 35.86 -6.04
C THR A 735 -27.96 36.21 -5.66
N HIS A 736 -28.37 35.82 -4.45
CA HIS A 736 -29.67 36.19 -3.91
C HIS A 736 -29.81 37.71 -3.68
N GLN A 737 -28.77 38.36 -3.15
CA GLN A 737 -28.76 39.80 -2.91
C GLN A 737 -28.85 40.60 -4.21
N LYS A 738 -28.08 40.22 -5.23
CA LYS A 738 -28.15 40.84 -6.57
C LYS A 738 -29.55 40.78 -7.16
N LEU A 739 -30.22 39.64 -7.02
CA LEU A 739 -31.60 39.50 -7.47
C LEU A 739 -32.54 40.38 -6.64
N ALA A 740 -32.31 40.53 -5.33
CA ALA A 740 -33.08 41.46 -4.51
C ALA A 740 -32.88 42.93 -4.95
N ASP A 741 -31.64 43.31 -5.26
CA ASP A 741 -31.28 44.66 -5.70
C ASP A 741 -31.86 44.99 -7.10
N SER A 742 -32.16 43.99 -7.93
CA SER A 742 -32.86 44.16 -9.22
C SER A 742 -34.35 44.54 -9.09
N GLY A 743 -34.90 44.54 -7.86
CA GLY A 743 -36.32 44.80 -7.62
C GLY A 743 -37.23 43.58 -7.78
N TYR A 744 -36.69 42.37 -7.95
CA TYR A 744 -37.47 41.13 -8.13
C TYR A 744 -38.53 40.91 -7.04
N TYR A 745 -38.21 41.26 -5.79
CA TYR A 745 -39.07 41.06 -4.62
C TYR A 745 -40.12 42.16 -4.39
N GLU A 746 -40.19 43.19 -5.24
CA GLU A 746 -41.17 44.27 -5.11
C GLU A 746 -42.56 43.85 -5.61
N GLU A 747 -43.61 44.14 -4.84
CA GLU A 747 -44.99 43.65 -5.09
C GLU A 747 -45.71 44.33 -6.27
N GLN A 748 -45.22 45.49 -6.73
CA GLN A 748 -45.96 46.37 -7.66
C GLN A 748 -45.69 46.08 -9.15
N THR A 749 -44.80 45.12 -9.47
CA THR A 749 -44.45 44.80 -10.86
C THR A 749 -45.42 43.75 -11.44
N PRO A 750 -46.15 44.06 -12.54
CA PRO A 750 -46.98 43.08 -13.24
C PRO A 750 -46.14 41.90 -13.72
N TYR A 751 -46.64 40.67 -13.59
CA TYR A 751 -45.93 39.48 -14.06
C TYR A 751 -45.91 39.43 -15.60
N LYS A 752 -44.70 39.50 -16.19
CA LYS A 752 -44.49 39.24 -17.62
C LYS A 752 -43.24 38.38 -17.80
N THR A 753 -43.37 37.21 -18.43
CA THR A 753 -42.24 36.28 -18.65
C THR A 753 -41.14 36.81 -19.56
N THR A 754 -41.37 37.92 -20.26
CA THR A 754 -40.39 38.61 -21.12
C THR A 754 -39.57 39.67 -20.38
N ASP A 755 -39.80 39.90 -19.08
CA ASP A 755 -39.07 40.90 -18.32
C ASP A 755 -37.61 40.47 -18.09
N GLU A 756 -36.67 41.39 -18.30
CA GLU A 756 -35.24 41.19 -18.05
C GLU A 756 -34.98 40.64 -16.63
N VAL A 757 -35.76 41.08 -15.65
CA VAL A 757 -35.72 40.63 -14.26
C VAL A 757 -36.07 39.13 -14.10
N ILE A 758 -37.00 38.59 -14.91
CA ILE A 758 -37.34 37.15 -14.88
C ILE A 758 -36.25 36.31 -15.54
N ALA A 759 -35.61 36.84 -16.59
CA ALA A 759 -34.42 36.21 -17.16
C ALA A 759 -33.26 36.16 -16.15
N GLU A 760 -33.01 37.25 -15.42
CA GLU A 760 -32.03 37.30 -14.33
C GLU A 760 -32.33 36.29 -13.22
N MET A 761 -33.60 36.16 -12.82
CA MET A 761 -34.03 35.14 -11.86
C MET A 761 -33.73 33.71 -12.35
N CYS A 762 -34.03 33.41 -13.61
CA CYS A 762 -33.79 32.07 -14.17
C CYS A 762 -32.30 31.73 -14.15
N VAL A 763 -31.46 32.69 -14.54
CA VAL A 763 -29.99 32.58 -14.52
C VAL A 763 -29.48 32.40 -13.08
N ALA A 764 -30.00 33.17 -12.11
CA ALA A 764 -29.63 33.06 -10.71
C ALA A 764 -29.96 31.68 -10.14
N VAL A 765 -31.19 31.18 -10.34
CA VAL A 765 -31.61 29.87 -9.83
C VAL A 765 -30.86 28.71 -10.50
N ASN A 766 -30.55 28.83 -11.80
CA ASN A 766 -29.71 27.85 -12.49
C ASN A 766 -28.26 27.89 -12.01
N GLY A 767 -27.69 29.08 -11.74
CA GLY A 767 -26.35 29.24 -11.19
C GLY A 767 -26.22 28.64 -9.79
N LEU A 768 -27.20 28.91 -8.92
CA LEU A 768 -27.29 28.30 -7.59
C LEU A 768 -27.37 26.76 -7.67
N GLU A 769 -28.23 26.23 -8.54
CA GLU A 769 -28.37 24.77 -8.71
C GLU A 769 -27.10 24.14 -9.30
N TYR A 770 -26.40 24.84 -10.19
CA TYR A 770 -25.13 24.37 -10.77
C TYR A 770 -24.05 24.20 -9.70
N VAL A 771 -23.82 25.21 -8.87
CA VAL A 771 -22.85 25.13 -7.75
C VAL A 771 -23.31 24.11 -6.71
N ARG A 772 -24.61 24.08 -6.38
CA ARG A 772 -25.20 23.12 -5.43
C ARG A 772 -24.94 21.67 -5.84
N ARG A 773 -25.15 21.32 -7.11
CA ARG A 773 -24.92 19.95 -7.61
C ARG A 773 -23.47 19.51 -7.54
N TRP A 774 -22.54 20.44 -7.77
CA TRP A 774 -21.11 20.17 -7.62
C TRP A 774 -20.77 19.85 -6.16
N LEU A 775 -21.30 20.62 -5.20
CA LEU A 775 -21.06 20.42 -3.78
C LEU A 775 -21.59 19.09 -3.23
N LEU A 776 -22.70 18.57 -3.76
CA LEU A 776 -23.27 17.30 -3.30
C LEU A 776 -22.30 16.12 -3.44
N LYS A 777 -21.33 16.19 -4.36
CA LYS A 777 -20.32 15.15 -4.59
C LYS A 777 -19.03 15.35 -3.77
N LEU A 778 -18.88 16.51 -3.12
CA LEU A 778 -17.62 16.90 -2.47
C LEU A 778 -17.21 15.96 -1.34
N GLY A 779 -18.17 15.51 -0.52
CA GLY A 779 -17.89 14.61 0.62
C GLY A 779 -17.29 13.27 0.20
N GLU A 780 -17.80 12.71 -0.90
CA GLU A 780 -17.29 11.47 -1.50
C GLU A 780 -15.89 11.69 -2.11
N GLU A 781 -15.71 12.77 -2.86
CA GLU A 781 -14.43 13.07 -3.52
C GLU A 781 -13.29 13.40 -2.55
N LEU A 782 -13.60 13.92 -1.35
CA LEU A 782 -12.64 14.16 -0.27
C LEU A 782 -12.46 12.94 0.66
N LEU A 783 -13.15 11.82 0.38
CA LEU A 783 -13.09 10.58 1.18
C LEU A 783 -13.42 10.79 2.67
N VAL A 784 -14.38 11.67 2.98
CA VAL A 784 -14.72 12.08 4.35
C VAL A 784 -15.12 10.87 5.21
N GLU A 785 -15.92 9.93 4.69
CA GLU A 785 -16.31 8.74 5.44
C GLU A 785 -15.12 7.82 5.77
N LYS A 786 -14.14 7.71 4.86
CA LYS A 786 -12.93 6.93 5.11
C LYS A 786 -12.09 7.55 6.22
N LEU A 787 -11.95 8.88 6.22
CA LEU A 787 -11.27 9.65 7.26
C LEU A 787 -11.97 9.48 8.62
N LEU A 788 -13.29 9.67 8.67
CA LEU A 788 -14.07 9.54 9.90
C LEU A 788 -13.96 8.13 10.48
N THR A 789 -14.12 7.10 9.65
CA THR A 789 -13.96 5.69 10.09
C THR A 789 -12.59 5.46 10.72
N ALA A 790 -11.50 5.98 10.13
CA ALA A 790 -10.15 5.85 10.66
C ALA A 790 -9.94 6.57 12.01
N LEU A 791 -10.59 7.72 12.21
CA LEU A 791 -10.56 8.48 13.46
C LEU A 791 -11.40 7.83 14.57
N GLU A 792 -12.58 7.33 14.23
CA GLU A 792 -13.54 6.75 15.18
C GLU A 792 -13.00 5.48 15.86
N CYS A 793 -12.12 4.73 15.18
CA CYS A 793 -11.37 3.60 15.76
C CYS A 793 -10.46 4.02 16.93
N GLN A 794 -10.08 5.30 17.04
CA GLN A 794 -9.08 5.79 17.99
C GLN A 794 -9.68 6.57 19.16
N ALA A 795 -11.01 6.80 19.21
CA ALA A 795 -11.64 7.70 20.17
C ALA A 795 -12.94 7.16 20.79
N GLY A 796 -13.35 7.77 21.91
CA GLY A 796 -14.62 7.48 22.61
C GLY A 796 -15.84 8.14 21.97
N ASP A 797 -17.04 7.61 22.25
CA ASP A 797 -18.30 7.92 21.54
C ASP A 797 -18.64 9.41 21.43
N SER A 798 -18.30 10.23 22.42
CA SER A 798 -18.56 11.67 22.38
C SER A 798 -17.68 12.43 21.38
N ALA A 799 -16.44 11.98 21.16
CA ALA A 799 -15.52 12.62 20.20
C ALA A 799 -15.89 12.24 18.76
N ARG A 800 -16.33 10.98 18.55
CA ARG A 800 -16.85 10.48 17.26
C ARG A 800 -17.95 11.38 16.71
N MET A 801 -18.97 11.65 17.54
CA MET A 801 -20.09 12.48 17.14
C MET A 801 -19.66 13.92 16.81
N GLN A 802 -18.70 14.47 17.56
CA GLN A 802 -18.20 15.84 17.33
C GLN A 802 -17.44 15.95 16.00
N TRP A 803 -16.52 15.03 15.72
CA TRP A 803 -15.75 15.02 14.48
C TRP A 803 -16.63 14.81 13.25
N ARG A 804 -17.56 13.85 13.33
CA ARG A 804 -18.54 13.61 12.27
C ARG A 804 -19.36 14.86 12.01
N THR A 805 -19.95 15.44 13.05
CA THR A 805 -20.77 16.66 12.92
C THR A 805 -19.97 17.82 12.31
N ALA A 806 -18.70 18.01 12.69
CA ALA A 806 -17.89 19.12 12.19
C ALA A 806 -17.61 19.05 10.68
N LEU A 807 -17.42 17.85 10.11
CA LEU A 807 -17.17 17.66 8.68
C LEU A 807 -18.45 17.51 7.85
N THR A 808 -19.46 16.78 8.34
CA THR A 808 -20.69 16.54 7.56
C THR A 808 -21.64 17.72 7.59
N SER A 809 -21.69 18.47 8.70
CA SER A 809 -22.62 19.60 8.85
C SER A 809 -22.45 20.66 7.75
N PRO A 810 -21.24 21.16 7.41
CA PRO A 810 -21.08 22.12 6.32
C PRO A 810 -21.47 21.53 4.95
N LEU A 811 -21.13 20.26 4.70
CA LEU A 811 -21.43 19.56 3.44
C LEU A 811 -22.93 19.36 3.21
N GLU A 812 -23.72 19.25 4.28
CA GLU A 812 -25.19 19.17 4.21
C GLU A 812 -25.85 20.56 4.23
N GLN A 813 -25.36 21.46 5.09
CA GLN A 813 -25.97 22.76 5.32
C GLN A 813 -25.80 23.71 4.14
N THR A 814 -24.63 23.75 3.49
CA THR A 814 -24.39 24.70 2.38
C THR A 814 -25.26 24.38 1.15
N PRO A 815 -25.31 23.13 0.63
CA PRO A 815 -26.26 22.78 -0.43
C PRO A 815 -27.73 22.94 -0.01
N GLY A 816 -28.04 22.71 1.27
CA GLY A 816 -29.35 22.96 1.84
C GLY A 816 -29.74 24.45 1.82
N GLN A 817 -28.83 25.34 2.20
CA GLN A 817 -29.03 26.79 2.15
C GLN A 817 -29.23 27.28 0.72
N MET A 818 -28.45 26.77 -0.24
CA MET A 818 -28.67 27.07 -1.66
C MET A 818 -30.05 26.63 -2.14
N LEU A 819 -30.51 25.44 -1.71
CA LEU A 819 -31.86 24.96 -2.04
C LEU A 819 -32.95 25.85 -1.43
N LEU A 820 -32.75 26.33 -0.19
CA LEU A 820 -33.67 27.28 0.44
C LEU A 820 -33.78 28.58 -0.38
N PHE A 821 -32.65 29.16 -0.81
CA PHE A 821 -32.69 30.34 -1.68
C PHE A 821 -33.35 30.07 -3.02
N ILE A 822 -33.08 28.91 -3.65
CA ILE A 822 -33.77 28.50 -4.89
C ILE A 822 -35.28 28.48 -4.69
N ASN A 823 -35.76 27.85 -3.61
CA ASN A 823 -37.19 27.75 -3.32
C ASN A 823 -37.81 29.12 -2.98
N GLN A 824 -37.10 29.98 -2.24
CA GLN A 824 -37.55 31.35 -1.95
C GLN A 824 -37.69 32.18 -3.24
N ILE A 825 -36.74 32.07 -4.16
CA ILE A 825 -36.80 32.75 -5.46
C ILE A 825 -37.96 32.20 -6.31
N VAL A 826 -38.11 30.88 -6.38
CA VAL A 826 -39.15 30.19 -7.18
C VAL A 826 -40.56 30.48 -6.67
N SER A 827 -40.81 30.43 -5.36
CA SER A 827 -42.15 30.67 -4.77
C SER A 827 -42.74 32.07 -5.05
N ARG A 828 -41.88 33.03 -5.41
CA ARG A 828 -42.34 34.35 -5.86
C ARG A 828 -43.00 34.29 -7.24
N ILE A 829 -42.65 33.32 -8.10
CA ILE A 829 -43.30 33.12 -9.40
C ILE A 829 -44.76 32.76 -9.19
N GLY A 830 -45.06 31.75 -8.39
CA GLY A 830 -46.44 31.38 -8.07
C GLY A 830 -47.21 32.56 -7.45
N THR A 831 -46.57 33.32 -6.55
CA THR A 831 -47.16 34.53 -5.96
C THR A 831 -47.51 35.59 -7.02
N LYS A 832 -46.62 35.85 -7.99
CA LYS A 832 -46.85 36.84 -9.06
C LYS A 832 -47.85 36.35 -10.12
N MET A 833 -47.92 35.05 -10.37
CA MET A 833 -48.92 34.44 -11.27
C MET A 833 -50.30 34.30 -10.61
N ARG A 834 -50.40 34.39 -9.29
CA ARG A 834 -51.65 34.19 -8.55
C ARG A 834 -52.80 35.13 -8.97
N PRO A 835 -52.62 36.46 -9.13
CA PRO A 835 -53.73 37.34 -9.53
C PRO A 835 -54.39 36.98 -10.88
N PRO A 836 -53.66 36.78 -12.00
CA PRO A 836 -54.28 36.35 -13.25
C PRO A 836 -54.85 34.93 -13.18
N LEU A 837 -54.18 33.99 -12.48
CA LEU A 837 -54.72 32.64 -12.26
C LEU A 837 -56.04 32.66 -11.48
N LYS A 838 -56.14 33.50 -10.44
CA LYS A 838 -57.39 33.72 -9.70
C LYS A 838 -58.50 34.25 -10.60
N LYS A 839 -58.18 35.20 -11.48
CA LYS A 839 -59.14 35.76 -12.44
C LYS A 839 -59.62 34.69 -13.44
N ALA A 840 -58.70 33.91 -14.00
CA ALA A 840 -59.02 32.83 -14.93
C ALA A 840 -59.85 31.72 -14.25
N MET A 841 -59.49 31.33 -13.03
CA MET A 841 -60.22 30.36 -12.22
C MET A 841 -61.63 30.85 -11.87
N PHE A 842 -61.81 32.14 -11.59
CA PHE A 842 -63.13 32.73 -11.40
C PHE A 842 -64.00 32.63 -12.66
N HIS A 843 -63.46 32.99 -13.84
CA HIS A 843 -64.22 32.89 -15.10
C HIS A 843 -64.58 31.43 -15.45
N LEU A 844 -63.68 30.48 -15.17
CA LEU A 844 -63.95 29.05 -15.30
C LEU A 844 -65.12 28.64 -14.41
N ALA A 845 -65.03 28.91 -13.11
CA ALA A 845 -66.01 28.45 -12.12
C ALA A 845 -67.41 29.04 -12.40
N TRP A 846 -67.47 30.32 -12.78
CA TRP A 846 -68.71 31.09 -12.97
C TRP A 846 -69.18 31.16 -14.44
N SER A 847 -68.69 30.27 -15.30
CA SER A 847 -69.15 30.19 -16.70
C SER A 847 -70.62 29.73 -16.82
N PRO A 848 -71.33 30.13 -17.88
CA PRO A 848 -72.71 29.68 -18.12
C PRO A 848 -72.81 28.15 -18.23
N ASP A 849 -73.91 27.57 -17.74
CA ASP A 849 -74.13 26.10 -17.74
C ASP A 849 -74.16 25.49 -19.16
N SER A 850 -74.40 26.30 -20.19
CA SER A 850 -74.34 25.87 -21.60
C SER A 850 -72.92 25.73 -22.16
N LEU A 851 -71.90 26.27 -21.48
CA LEU A 851 -70.51 26.23 -21.94
C LEU A 851 -69.81 24.96 -21.40
N PRO A 852 -69.31 24.08 -22.27
CA PRO A 852 -68.55 22.89 -21.85
C PRO A 852 -67.30 23.26 -21.06
N THR A 853 -66.92 22.41 -20.10
CA THR A 853 -65.72 22.63 -19.26
C THR A 853 -64.44 22.78 -20.10
N SER A 854 -64.32 22.03 -21.20
CA SER A 854 -63.18 22.11 -22.12
C SER A 854 -62.99 23.48 -22.76
N GLU A 855 -64.08 24.20 -23.04
CA GLU A 855 -64.03 25.56 -23.59
C GLU A 855 -63.87 26.60 -22.47
N ALA A 856 -64.52 26.39 -21.32
CA ALA A 856 -64.44 27.28 -20.16
C ALA A 856 -63.02 27.35 -19.56
N ILE A 857 -62.25 26.25 -19.61
CA ILE A 857 -60.89 26.17 -19.06
C ILE A 857 -59.81 26.66 -20.04
N ALA A 858 -60.11 26.74 -21.33
CA ALA A 858 -59.13 27.08 -22.37
C ALA A 858 -58.31 28.35 -22.05
N PRO A 859 -58.89 29.48 -21.58
CA PRO A 859 -58.11 30.68 -21.25
C PRO A 859 -57.11 30.48 -20.11
N LEU A 860 -57.42 29.59 -19.15
CA LEU A 860 -56.51 29.24 -18.06
C LEU A 860 -55.33 28.41 -18.59
N LEU A 861 -55.61 27.41 -19.43
CA LEU A 861 -54.59 26.56 -20.03
C LEU A 861 -53.68 27.33 -20.99
N GLU A 862 -54.24 28.21 -21.82
CA GLU A 862 -53.46 29.09 -22.71
C GLU A 862 -52.52 30.02 -21.94
N TYR A 863 -53.00 30.61 -20.84
CA TYR A 863 -52.17 31.44 -19.97
C TYR A 863 -51.02 30.64 -19.35
N LEU A 864 -51.30 29.43 -18.84
CA LEU A 864 -50.29 28.55 -18.27
C LEU A 864 -49.26 28.12 -19.33
N ASP A 865 -49.72 27.67 -20.49
CA ASP A 865 -48.85 27.20 -21.59
C ASP A 865 -47.89 28.30 -22.06
N MET A 866 -48.42 29.49 -22.35
CA MET A 866 -47.63 30.63 -22.81
C MET A 866 -46.47 30.97 -21.85
N HIS A 867 -46.70 30.90 -20.54
CA HIS A 867 -45.68 31.23 -19.55
C HIS A 867 -44.75 30.04 -19.20
N LEU A 868 -45.28 28.82 -19.14
CA LEU A 868 -44.51 27.62 -18.82
C LEU A 868 -43.52 27.26 -19.93
N VAL A 869 -43.88 27.47 -21.21
CA VAL A 869 -42.96 27.27 -22.35
C VAL A 869 -41.72 28.16 -22.23
N VAL A 870 -41.90 29.44 -21.88
CA VAL A 870 -40.79 30.38 -21.69
C VAL A 870 -39.90 29.93 -20.52
N LEU A 871 -40.50 29.56 -19.38
CA LEU A 871 -39.76 29.09 -18.21
C LEU A 871 -39.02 27.77 -18.49
N ASN A 872 -39.61 26.84 -19.23
CA ASN A 872 -38.98 25.58 -19.62
C ASN A 872 -37.74 25.83 -20.50
N SER A 873 -37.83 26.80 -21.41
CA SER A 873 -36.69 27.19 -22.25
C SER A 873 -35.54 27.78 -21.39
N ALA A 874 -35.85 28.59 -20.37
CA ALA A 874 -34.87 29.31 -19.57
C ALA A 874 -34.32 28.56 -18.33
N LEU A 875 -35.07 27.60 -17.76
CA LEU A 875 -34.68 26.89 -16.53
C LEU A 875 -34.09 25.51 -16.79
N LEU A 876 -33.19 25.07 -15.91
CA LEU A 876 -32.81 23.66 -15.83
C LEU A 876 -34.04 22.81 -15.46
N ILE A 877 -34.17 21.59 -15.98
CA ILE A 877 -35.37 20.75 -15.79
C ILE A 877 -35.78 20.56 -14.33
N VAL A 878 -34.81 20.43 -13.41
CA VAL A 878 -35.08 20.30 -11.97
C VAL A 878 -35.62 21.59 -11.36
N ASN A 879 -35.15 22.75 -11.85
CA ASN A 879 -35.68 24.04 -11.42
C ASN A 879 -37.04 24.33 -12.05
N PHE A 880 -37.23 23.94 -13.33
CA PHE A 880 -38.53 24.02 -13.99
C PHE A 880 -39.58 23.19 -13.24
N ASN A 881 -39.27 21.96 -12.85
CA ASN A 881 -40.19 21.12 -12.07
C ASN A 881 -40.53 21.72 -10.70
N ARG A 882 -39.59 22.42 -10.04
CA ARG A 882 -39.88 23.16 -8.79
C ARG A 882 -40.86 24.31 -9.03
N VAL A 883 -40.70 25.05 -10.13
CA VAL A 883 -41.62 26.11 -10.52
C VAL A 883 -42.99 25.54 -10.88
N LEU A 884 -43.02 24.43 -11.63
CA LEU A 884 -44.24 23.74 -12.03
C LEU A 884 -45.02 23.23 -10.80
N GLN A 885 -44.33 22.69 -9.79
CA GLN A 885 -44.92 22.28 -8.52
C GLN A 885 -45.46 23.47 -7.71
N ASP A 886 -44.75 24.59 -7.66
CA ASP A 886 -45.23 25.81 -6.96
C ASP A 886 -46.48 26.39 -7.64
N ILE A 887 -46.50 26.44 -8.98
CA ILE A 887 -47.65 26.89 -9.76
C ILE A 887 -48.85 25.93 -9.57
N TRP A 888 -48.61 24.62 -9.53
CA TRP A 888 -49.63 23.61 -9.25
C TRP A 888 -50.33 23.85 -7.91
N GLU A 889 -49.55 24.09 -6.85
CA GLU A 889 -50.10 24.43 -5.51
C GLU A 889 -50.92 25.72 -5.55
N VAL A 890 -50.48 26.74 -6.30
CA VAL A 890 -51.26 27.98 -6.48
C VAL A 890 -52.57 27.73 -7.22
N VAL A 891 -52.57 26.91 -8.27
CA VAL A 891 -53.78 26.55 -9.03
C VAL A 891 -54.77 25.80 -8.13
N LEU A 892 -54.31 24.81 -7.36
CA LEU A 892 -55.13 24.09 -6.39
C LEU A 892 -55.70 25.01 -5.30
N ALA A 893 -54.89 25.93 -4.79
CA ALA A 893 -55.34 26.90 -3.80
C ALA A 893 -56.43 27.84 -4.37
N GLU A 894 -56.27 28.33 -5.61
CA GLU A 894 -57.30 29.17 -6.23
C GLU A 894 -58.57 28.40 -6.58
N LEU A 895 -58.47 27.13 -6.97
CA LEU A 895 -59.61 26.24 -7.16
C LEU A 895 -60.36 26.03 -5.83
N SER A 896 -59.62 25.76 -4.75
CA SER A 896 -60.20 25.67 -3.40
C SER A 896 -60.91 26.96 -2.99
N ASN A 897 -60.30 28.12 -3.25
CA ASN A 897 -60.88 29.42 -2.91
C ASN A 897 -62.21 29.69 -3.65
N GLN A 898 -62.40 29.19 -4.88
CA GLN A 898 -63.69 29.35 -5.57
C GLN A 898 -64.82 28.57 -4.88
N MET A 899 -64.50 27.46 -4.21
CA MET A 899 -65.49 26.67 -3.50
C MET A 899 -65.95 27.34 -2.19
N ASP A 900 -65.21 28.31 -1.68
CA ASP A 900 -65.56 29.09 -0.49
C ASP A 900 -66.64 30.15 -0.82
N GLY A 901 -67.60 30.36 0.09
CA GLY A 901 -68.71 31.32 -0.06
C GLY A 901 -70.10 30.69 -0.14
N ASN A 902 -71.14 31.55 -0.13
CA ASN A 902 -72.55 31.12 -0.09
C ASN A 902 -72.90 30.28 -1.33
N ALA A 903 -73.50 29.11 -1.11
CA ALA A 903 -73.84 28.21 -2.21
C ALA A 903 -75.07 28.62 -3.03
N GLY A 904 -75.90 29.52 -2.50
CA GLY A 904 -77.15 29.94 -3.16
C GLY A 904 -76.95 30.70 -4.48
N ASP A 905 -75.76 31.27 -4.70
CA ASP A 905 -75.46 32.08 -5.89
C ASP A 905 -74.70 31.29 -6.98
N LYS A 906 -74.37 30.02 -6.73
CA LYS A 906 -73.51 29.22 -7.63
C LYS A 906 -74.32 28.60 -8.79
N PRO A 907 -73.78 28.59 -10.03
CA PRO A 907 -74.38 27.89 -11.17
C PRO A 907 -74.64 26.40 -10.93
N ALA A 908 -75.57 25.78 -11.67
CA ALA A 908 -75.95 24.38 -11.46
C ALA A 908 -74.78 23.42 -11.75
N MET A 909 -74.00 23.70 -12.80
CA MET A 909 -72.84 22.89 -13.19
C MET A 909 -71.55 23.26 -12.45
N PHE A 910 -71.60 24.14 -11.44
CA PHE A 910 -70.41 24.73 -10.80
C PHE A 910 -69.42 23.67 -10.27
N TYR A 911 -69.86 22.75 -9.43
CA TYR A 911 -68.97 21.74 -8.82
C TYR A 911 -68.58 20.63 -9.80
N GLU A 912 -69.44 20.31 -10.76
CA GLU A 912 -69.13 19.35 -11.82
C GLU A 912 -68.04 19.89 -12.76
N ARG A 913 -68.17 21.16 -13.16
CA ARG A 913 -67.17 21.88 -13.96
C ARG A 913 -65.82 21.96 -13.25
N LEU A 914 -65.78 22.29 -11.96
CA LEU A 914 -64.52 22.34 -11.20
C LEU A 914 -63.87 20.96 -11.08
N HIS A 915 -64.65 19.89 -10.98
CA HIS A 915 -64.12 18.53 -10.95
C HIS A 915 -63.54 18.10 -12.30
N GLU A 916 -64.26 18.32 -13.41
CA GLU A 916 -63.75 18.05 -14.75
C GLU A 916 -62.51 18.91 -15.07
N ALA A 917 -62.51 20.17 -14.62
CA ALA A 917 -61.36 21.05 -14.78
C ALA A 917 -60.13 20.55 -14.00
N LEU A 918 -60.31 20.01 -12.79
CA LEU A 918 -59.24 19.40 -12.01
C LEU A 918 -58.60 18.23 -12.79
N ASP A 919 -59.40 17.37 -13.41
CA ASP A 919 -58.92 16.24 -14.22
C ASP A 919 -58.14 16.71 -15.46
N LEU A 920 -58.59 17.78 -16.11
CA LEU A 920 -57.88 18.38 -17.25
C LEU A 920 -56.56 19.04 -16.82
N LEU A 921 -56.54 19.70 -15.66
CA LEU A 921 -55.31 20.30 -15.12
C LEU A 921 -54.29 19.23 -14.73
N VAL A 922 -54.72 18.11 -14.13
CA VAL A 922 -53.81 16.98 -13.85
C VAL A 922 -53.14 16.48 -15.14
N LYS A 923 -53.91 16.32 -16.22
CA LYS A 923 -53.36 15.92 -17.53
C LYS A 923 -52.36 16.96 -18.06
N PHE A 924 -52.70 18.24 -17.99
CA PHE A 924 -51.85 19.34 -18.45
C PHE A 924 -50.52 19.44 -17.69
N PHE A 925 -50.53 19.33 -16.35
CA PHE A 925 -49.29 19.40 -15.56
C PHE A 925 -48.47 18.10 -15.63
N HIS A 926 -49.08 16.98 -16.03
CA HIS A 926 -48.38 15.71 -16.24
C HIS A 926 -47.68 15.64 -17.62
N GLU A 927 -48.37 16.11 -18.67
CA GLU A 927 -47.87 16.21 -20.05
C GLU A 927 -47.14 14.95 -20.55
N ASP A 928 -47.82 13.80 -20.52
CA ASP A 928 -47.27 12.48 -20.92
C ASP A 928 -45.85 12.21 -20.36
N GLU A 929 -45.71 12.31 -19.04
CA GLU A 929 -44.46 12.14 -18.28
C GLU A 929 -43.38 13.22 -18.47
N LYS A 930 -43.62 14.25 -19.28
CA LYS A 930 -42.68 15.37 -19.45
C LYS A 930 -42.80 16.42 -18.36
N GLY A 931 -43.91 16.45 -17.62
CA GLY A 931 -44.20 17.37 -16.53
C GLY A 931 -43.96 16.76 -15.14
N LEU A 932 -44.89 17.01 -14.22
CA LEU A 932 -44.86 16.44 -12.87
C LEU A 932 -45.34 14.99 -12.87
N GLN A 933 -44.70 14.16 -12.05
CA GLN A 933 -45.15 12.79 -11.83
C GLN A 933 -46.45 12.76 -11.00
N TYR A 934 -47.26 11.72 -11.18
CA TYR A 934 -48.53 11.57 -10.49
C TYR A 934 -48.39 11.59 -8.97
N GLU A 935 -47.29 11.08 -8.41
CA GLU A 935 -47.02 11.10 -6.97
C GLU A 935 -46.85 12.52 -6.43
N VAL A 936 -46.36 13.45 -7.26
CA VAL A 936 -46.21 14.87 -6.91
C VAL A 936 -47.53 15.62 -7.13
N LEU A 937 -48.27 15.29 -8.19
CA LEU A 937 -49.56 15.92 -8.51
C LEU A 937 -50.64 15.59 -7.48
N HIS A 938 -50.72 14.35 -7.02
CA HIS A 938 -51.65 13.89 -5.98
C HIS A 938 -51.15 14.26 -4.57
N CYS A 939 -50.74 15.52 -4.40
CA CYS A 939 -50.32 16.07 -3.12
C CYS A 939 -51.51 16.21 -2.15
N GLN A 940 -51.23 16.51 -0.88
CA GLN A 940 -52.28 16.68 0.12
C GLN A 940 -53.28 17.79 -0.26
N SER A 941 -52.82 18.87 -0.89
CA SER A 941 -53.69 19.94 -1.39
C SER A 941 -54.67 19.43 -2.46
N PHE A 942 -54.20 18.59 -3.38
CA PHE A 942 -55.04 17.93 -4.39
C PHE A 942 -56.09 17.05 -3.73
N LEU A 943 -55.69 16.16 -2.83
CA LEU A 943 -56.61 15.24 -2.14
C LEU A 943 -57.69 16.01 -1.35
N ASN A 944 -57.34 17.13 -0.72
CA ASN A 944 -58.30 17.98 -0.01
C ASN A 944 -59.32 18.62 -0.98
N VAL A 945 -58.86 19.07 -2.14
CA VAL A 945 -59.71 19.66 -3.18
C VAL A 945 -60.64 18.60 -3.80
N GLU A 946 -60.08 17.47 -4.20
CA GLU A 946 -60.80 16.32 -4.75
C GLU A 946 -61.86 15.82 -3.77
N GLU A 947 -61.48 15.59 -2.50
CA GLU A 947 -62.41 15.15 -1.46
C GLU A 947 -63.57 16.15 -1.28
N ARG A 948 -63.28 17.45 -1.28
CA ARG A 948 -64.31 18.50 -1.16
C ARG A 948 -65.26 18.52 -2.35
N LEU A 949 -64.75 18.36 -3.57
CA LEU A 949 -65.58 18.27 -4.78
C LEU A 949 -66.45 17.00 -4.77
N GLN A 950 -65.88 15.87 -4.31
CA GLN A 950 -66.62 14.61 -4.13
C GLN A 950 -67.76 14.75 -3.12
N TYR A 951 -67.55 15.48 -2.02
CA TYR A 951 -68.62 15.76 -1.07
C TYR A 951 -69.79 16.53 -1.70
N HIS A 952 -69.53 17.45 -2.63
CA HIS A 952 -70.60 18.16 -3.33
C HIS A 952 -71.44 17.25 -4.24
N LYS A 953 -70.84 16.21 -4.83
CA LYS A 953 -71.55 15.21 -5.66
C LYS A 953 -72.29 14.11 -4.87
N MET A 954 -71.92 13.90 -3.60
CA MET A 954 -72.42 12.77 -2.80
C MET A 954 -73.83 13.03 -2.23
N ASP A 955 -74.72 12.03 -2.22
CA ASP A 955 -76.06 12.21 -1.64
C ASP A 955 -76.02 12.52 -0.13
N THR A 956 -77.09 13.17 0.36
CA THR A 956 -77.18 13.63 1.75
C THR A 956 -77.06 12.49 2.74
N THR A 957 -77.65 11.33 2.42
CA THR A 957 -77.58 10.12 3.24
C THR A 957 -76.15 9.61 3.37
N PHE A 958 -75.39 9.51 2.28
CA PHE A 958 -74.00 9.05 2.33
C PHE A 958 -73.05 10.06 2.99
N LEU A 959 -73.30 11.37 2.85
CA LEU A 959 -72.57 12.43 3.57
C LEU A 959 -72.78 12.35 5.09
N ILE A 960 -74.05 12.35 5.50
CA ILE A 960 -74.59 11.59 6.63
C ILE A 960 -73.64 10.61 7.34
N ASP A 961 -73.49 9.48 6.68
CA ASP A 961 -72.83 8.29 7.17
C ASP A 961 -71.32 8.49 7.26
N ARG A 962 -70.74 9.26 6.31
CA ARG A 962 -69.32 9.63 6.35
C ARG A 962 -69.01 10.55 7.53
N PHE A 963 -69.91 11.46 7.91
CA PHE A 963 -69.77 12.25 9.13
C PHE A 963 -69.72 11.33 10.37
N TYR A 964 -70.65 10.40 10.50
CA TYR A 964 -70.67 9.49 11.65
C TYR A 964 -69.50 8.51 11.68
N ARG A 965 -69.04 8.03 10.52
CA ARG A 965 -67.80 7.25 10.40
C ARG A 965 -66.60 8.01 10.97
N GLN A 966 -66.47 9.30 10.65
CA GLN A 966 -65.41 10.15 11.21
C GLN A 966 -65.55 10.30 12.73
N ARG A 967 -66.78 10.45 13.26
CA ARG A 967 -67.03 10.50 14.71
C ARG A 967 -66.69 9.19 15.43
N LEU A 968 -66.96 8.04 14.82
CA LEU A 968 -66.53 6.74 15.36
C LEU A 968 -65.00 6.62 15.40
N GLN A 969 -64.31 7.13 14.37
CA GLN A 969 -62.85 7.16 14.38
C GLN A 969 -62.29 8.12 15.45
N ASP A 970 -62.93 9.27 15.67
CA ASP A 970 -62.62 10.17 16.79
C ASP A 970 -62.76 9.43 18.14
N GLN A 971 -63.80 8.60 18.31
CA GLN A 971 -64.01 7.81 19.53
C GLN A 971 -62.84 6.86 19.80
N LEU A 972 -62.38 6.12 18.78
CA LEU A 972 -61.27 5.17 18.91
C LEU A 972 -59.95 5.86 19.29
N ASN A 973 -59.77 7.12 18.90
CA ASN A 973 -58.58 7.92 19.21
C ASN A 973 -58.72 8.73 20.51
N THR A 974 -59.88 8.75 21.15
CA THR A 974 -60.14 9.59 22.31
C THR A 974 -59.63 8.97 23.61
N VAL A 975 -58.72 9.69 24.27
CA VAL A 975 -58.13 9.29 25.57
C VAL A 975 -58.62 10.17 26.73
N SER A 976 -59.24 11.32 26.44
CA SER A 976 -59.71 12.28 27.43
C SER A 976 -61.14 11.98 27.86
N SER A 977 -61.39 11.96 29.17
CA SER A 977 -62.72 11.80 29.77
C SER A 977 -63.28 13.12 30.31
N GLU A 978 -63.03 14.22 29.60
CA GLU A 978 -63.43 15.59 30.00
C GLU A 978 -64.93 15.76 30.28
N TYR A 979 -65.76 14.96 29.62
CA TYR A 979 -67.22 15.05 29.67
C TYR A 979 -67.89 13.89 30.45
N GLY A 980 -67.07 12.99 31.00
CA GLY A 980 -67.51 11.75 31.63
C GLY A 980 -67.19 10.51 30.79
N VAL A 981 -67.51 9.35 31.33
CA VAL A 981 -67.35 8.04 30.67
C VAL A 981 -68.62 7.24 30.81
N LEU A 982 -69.12 6.69 29.71
CA LEU A 982 -70.27 5.80 29.66
C LEU A 982 -69.78 4.35 29.61
N THR A 983 -70.30 3.48 30.47
CA THR A 983 -69.99 2.05 30.47
C THR A 983 -71.17 1.30 29.88
N VAL A 984 -70.91 0.56 28.80
CA VAL A 984 -71.93 -0.21 28.07
C VAL A 984 -71.46 -1.64 27.82
N ARG A 985 -72.39 -2.52 27.53
CA ARG A 985 -72.12 -3.86 27.00
C ARG A 985 -73.06 -4.08 25.82
N ALA A 986 -72.53 -4.53 24.69
CA ALA A 986 -73.34 -4.86 23.52
C ALA A 986 -72.95 -6.22 22.97
N TYR A 987 -73.93 -7.01 22.56
CA TYR A 987 -73.74 -8.31 21.92
C TYR A 987 -74.92 -8.63 21.02
N LEU A 988 -74.68 -9.40 19.97
CA LEU A 988 -75.74 -9.91 19.10
C LEU A 988 -76.12 -11.32 19.56
N ASN A 989 -77.41 -11.54 19.81
CA ASN A 989 -77.94 -12.85 20.14
C ASN A 989 -79.05 -13.21 19.15
N HIS A 990 -78.85 -14.27 18.36
CA HIS A 990 -79.69 -14.59 17.20
C HIS A 990 -79.84 -13.38 16.26
N ASP A 991 -81.05 -12.83 16.12
CA ASP A 991 -81.38 -11.65 15.28
C ASP A 991 -81.72 -10.41 16.13
N SER A 992 -81.20 -10.37 17.37
CA SER A 992 -81.45 -9.30 18.33
C SER A 992 -80.14 -8.73 18.87
N LEU A 993 -79.89 -7.46 18.61
CA LEU A 993 -78.79 -6.71 19.21
C LEU A 993 -79.21 -6.26 20.61
N CYS A 994 -78.56 -6.81 21.62
CA CYS A 994 -78.75 -6.44 23.01
C CYS A 994 -77.72 -5.38 23.41
N VAL A 995 -78.18 -4.23 23.87
CA VAL A 995 -77.36 -3.10 24.35
C VAL A 995 -77.71 -2.80 25.80
N GLU A 996 -76.78 -3.08 26.70
CA GLU A 996 -76.89 -2.81 28.13
C GLU A 996 -76.15 -1.52 28.47
N VAL A 997 -76.87 -0.53 28.99
CA VAL A 997 -76.33 0.72 29.51
C VAL A 997 -76.19 0.57 31.02
N ILE A 998 -74.95 0.45 31.49
CA ILE A 998 -74.64 0.06 32.87
C ILE A 998 -74.59 1.31 33.75
N ASN A 999 -73.62 2.18 33.50
CA ASN A 999 -73.46 3.41 34.25
C ASN A 999 -72.76 4.50 33.44
N ALA A 1000 -72.82 5.74 33.94
CA ALA A 1000 -71.88 6.77 33.54
C ALA A 1000 -71.15 7.29 34.78
N ARG A 1001 -69.95 7.82 34.59
CA ARG A 1001 -69.14 8.43 35.66
C ARG A 1001 -68.57 9.78 35.24
N ASP A 1002 -68.38 10.64 36.22
CA ASP A 1002 -67.84 11.99 36.05
C ASP A 1002 -68.56 12.81 34.97
N VAL A 1003 -69.88 12.61 34.82
CA VAL A 1003 -70.72 13.38 33.88
C VAL A 1003 -70.63 14.87 34.23
N ILE A 1004 -70.69 15.73 33.22
CA ILE A 1004 -70.62 17.17 33.44
C ILE A 1004 -71.84 17.68 34.22
N PRO A 1005 -71.63 18.57 35.21
CA PRO A 1005 -72.72 19.17 35.96
C PRO A 1005 -73.34 20.32 35.16
N LEU A 1006 -74.49 20.07 34.55
CA LEU A 1006 -75.21 21.03 33.72
C LEU A 1006 -76.20 21.86 34.57
N ASP A 1007 -76.75 21.31 35.65
CA ASP A 1007 -77.65 22.04 36.54
C ASP A 1007 -76.97 23.14 37.39
N PRO A 1008 -77.71 24.20 37.76
CA PRO A 1008 -77.28 25.20 38.75
C PRO A 1008 -76.94 24.61 40.12
N ASN A 1009 -77.56 23.48 40.48
CA ASN A 1009 -77.36 22.76 41.75
C ASN A 1009 -75.97 22.07 41.82
N GLY A 1010 -75.26 21.98 40.69
CA GLY A 1010 -73.93 21.38 40.57
C GLY A 1010 -73.91 19.88 40.32
N TYR A 1011 -75.06 19.26 40.08
CA TYR A 1011 -75.31 17.90 39.61
C TYR A 1011 -75.90 17.95 38.18
N SER A 1012 -76.46 16.83 37.72
CA SER A 1012 -77.31 16.70 36.54
C SER A 1012 -78.34 15.60 36.80
N ASP A 1013 -79.38 15.55 35.98
CA ASP A 1013 -80.40 14.52 35.85
C ASP A 1013 -80.19 13.70 34.55
N PRO A 1014 -79.07 12.94 34.42
CA PRO A 1014 -78.69 12.32 33.15
C PRO A 1014 -79.61 11.16 32.72
N PHE A 1015 -79.82 11.06 31.40
CA PHE A 1015 -80.36 9.90 30.69
C PHE A 1015 -79.61 9.68 29.37
N VAL A 1016 -79.67 8.46 28.82
CA VAL A 1016 -78.95 8.08 27.59
C VAL A 1016 -79.96 7.72 26.51
N ILE A 1017 -79.82 8.32 25.32
CA ILE A 1017 -80.53 7.95 24.10
C ILE A 1017 -79.64 7.00 23.30
N ILE A 1018 -80.19 5.89 22.83
CA ILE A 1018 -79.52 4.84 22.04
C ILE A 1018 -80.12 4.83 20.63
N GLU A 1019 -79.26 4.99 19.62
CA GLU A 1019 -79.62 5.02 18.20
C GLU A 1019 -78.68 4.12 17.37
N LEU A 1020 -79.23 3.38 16.39
CA LEU A 1020 -78.43 2.60 15.44
C LEU A 1020 -78.16 3.39 14.15
N LEU A 1021 -76.91 3.40 13.73
CA LEU A 1021 -76.44 4.10 12.53
C LEU A 1021 -75.64 3.13 11.64
N PRO A 1022 -75.64 3.29 10.31
CA PRO A 1022 -76.38 4.27 9.50
C PRO A 1022 -77.90 4.08 9.49
N ARG A 1023 -78.69 5.17 9.51
CA ARG A 1023 -80.17 5.09 9.46
C ARG A 1023 -80.70 4.37 8.22
N ARG A 1024 -79.99 4.40 7.10
CA ARG A 1024 -80.36 3.67 5.87
C ARG A 1024 -80.29 2.15 6.01
N VAL A 1025 -79.45 1.66 6.93
CA VAL A 1025 -79.28 0.22 7.22
C VAL A 1025 -80.27 -0.22 8.29
N PHE A 1026 -80.57 0.66 9.25
CA PHE A 1026 -81.41 0.41 10.43
C PHE A 1026 -82.72 1.20 10.41
N GLU A 1027 -83.34 1.36 9.23
CA GLU A 1027 -84.50 2.25 9.02
C GLU A 1027 -85.69 1.92 9.93
N HIS A 1028 -85.86 0.64 10.28
CA HIS A 1028 -86.94 0.15 11.13
C HIS A 1028 -86.63 0.15 12.64
N CYS A 1029 -85.42 0.54 13.04
CA CYS A 1029 -85.00 0.58 14.45
C CYS A 1029 -85.23 1.97 15.03
N ALA A 1030 -86.25 2.12 15.88
CA ALA A 1030 -86.52 3.38 16.59
C ALA A 1030 -85.46 3.66 17.68
N GLU A 1031 -85.19 4.94 17.95
CA GLU A 1031 -84.35 5.34 19.08
C GLU A 1031 -84.98 4.94 20.43
N GLN A 1032 -84.17 4.46 21.36
CA GLN A 1032 -84.60 4.05 22.71
C GLN A 1032 -83.90 4.94 23.76
N HIS A 1033 -84.43 5.04 24.98
CA HIS A 1033 -83.86 5.88 26.03
C HIS A 1033 -83.94 5.24 27.41
N THR A 1034 -82.95 5.53 28.25
CA THR A 1034 -82.95 5.12 29.66
C THR A 1034 -83.88 5.98 30.51
N ASN A 1035 -84.21 5.51 31.71
CA ASN A 1035 -84.82 6.35 32.73
C ASN A 1035 -83.88 7.47 33.18
N VAL A 1036 -84.47 8.60 33.56
CA VAL A 1036 -83.77 9.77 34.11
C VAL A 1036 -83.28 9.49 35.54
N LYS A 1037 -81.98 9.68 35.79
CA LYS A 1037 -81.40 9.51 37.14
C LYS A 1037 -81.15 10.88 37.77
N LYS A 1038 -81.90 11.23 38.80
CA LYS A 1038 -81.90 12.59 39.36
C LYS A 1038 -80.66 12.89 40.22
N LYS A 1039 -80.15 14.12 40.11
CA LYS A 1039 -79.12 14.76 40.96
C LYS A 1039 -77.85 13.92 41.14
N THR A 1040 -77.32 13.38 40.05
CA THR A 1040 -76.11 12.56 40.08
C THR A 1040 -75.19 12.84 38.88
N LEU A 1041 -73.87 12.82 39.12
CA LEU A 1041 -72.84 12.82 38.06
C LEU A 1041 -72.29 11.42 37.79
N ASN A 1042 -72.76 10.43 38.54
CA ASN A 1042 -72.39 9.03 38.40
C ASN A 1042 -73.66 8.17 38.37
N PRO A 1043 -74.52 8.32 37.35
CA PRO A 1043 -75.76 7.57 37.25
C PRO A 1043 -75.49 6.07 37.06
N MET A 1044 -76.20 5.25 37.83
CA MET A 1044 -76.35 3.82 37.59
C MET A 1044 -77.67 3.62 36.83
N PHE A 1045 -77.58 3.14 35.59
CA PHE A 1045 -78.74 2.88 34.74
C PHE A 1045 -79.17 1.43 34.92
N ASP A 1046 -78.27 0.49 34.66
CA ASP A 1046 -78.50 -0.96 34.67
C ASP A 1046 -79.74 -1.36 33.83
N GLU A 1047 -79.84 -0.78 32.63
CA GLU A 1047 -80.97 -0.94 31.70
C GLU A 1047 -80.51 -1.63 30.41
N CYS A 1048 -81.30 -2.60 29.92
CA CYS A 1048 -81.00 -3.39 28.71
C CYS A 1048 -82.04 -3.11 27.62
N PHE A 1049 -81.54 -2.93 26.40
CA PHE A 1049 -82.29 -2.56 25.22
C PHE A 1049 -82.10 -3.61 24.13
N GLU A 1050 -83.16 -3.95 23.40
CA GLU A 1050 -83.14 -4.96 22.34
C GLU A 1050 -83.59 -4.34 21.02
N PHE A 1051 -82.81 -4.58 19.96
CA PHE A 1051 -83.11 -4.14 18.60
C PHE A 1051 -83.12 -5.34 17.67
N SER A 1052 -84.21 -5.53 16.91
CA SER A 1052 -84.29 -6.57 15.89
C SER A 1052 -83.42 -6.19 14.68
N VAL A 1053 -82.28 -6.87 14.51
CA VAL A 1053 -81.29 -6.61 13.46
C VAL A 1053 -80.64 -7.92 12.99
N SER A 1054 -80.41 -8.01 11.69
CA SER A 1054 -79.65 -9.13 11.10
C SER A 1054 -78.15 -8.99 11.33
N VAL A 1055 -77.44 -10.12 11.27
CA VAL A 1055 -75.97 -10.15 11.30
C VAL A 1055 -75.37 -9.33 10.15
N GLU A 1056 -75.98 -9.39 8.95
CA GLU A 1056 -75.55 -8.65 7.77
C GLU A 1056 -75.64 -7.13 7.98
N GLN A 1057 -76.70 -6.64 8.63
CA GLN A 1057 -76.84 -5.23 8.98
C GLN A 1057 -75.74 -4.78 9.96
N CYS A 1058 -75.44 -5.60 10.98
CA CYS A 1058 -74.34 -5.33 11.93
C CYS A 1058 -72.94 -5.41 11.30
N ARG A 1059 -72.78 -6.19 10.21
CA ARG A 1059 -71.54 -6.30 9.43
C ARG A 1059 -71.39 -5.22 8.37
N SER A 1060 -72.44 -4.45 8.09
CA SER A 1060 -72.35 -3.33 7.16
C SER A 1060 -71.17 -2.44 7.53
N PRO A 1061 -70.38 -1.97 6.56
CA PRO A 1061 -69.35 -0.98 6.84
C PRO A 1061 -70.00 0.21 7.55
N ASP A 1062 -69.37 0.62 8.66
CA ASP A 1062 -69.77 1.76 9.52
C ASP A 1062 -71.01 1.56 10.38
N ALA A 1063 -71.52 0.33 10.48
CA ALA A 1063 -72.56 -0.01 11.45
C ALA A 1063 -72.09 0.29 12.88
N MET A 1064 -72.85 1.10 13.62
CA MET A 1064 -72.50 1.57 14.96
C MET A 1064 -73.72 1.89 15.82
N VAL A 1065 -73.52 1.92 17.13
CA VAL A 1065 -74.46 2.46 18.11
C VAL A 1065 -74.00 3.86 18.51
N LEU A 1066 -74.89 4.85 18.42
CA LEU A 1066 -74.72 6.19 18.96
C LEU A 1066 -75.42 6.26 20.33
N PHE A 1067 -74.65 6.58 21.36
CA PHE A 1067 -75.14 6.93 22.68
C PHE A 1067 -75.11 8.44 22.85
N THR A 1068 -76.25 9.06 23.11
CA THR A 1068 -76.35 10.50 23.40
C THR A 1068 -76.78 10.69 24.85
N VAL A 1069 -75.88 11.19 25.70
CA VAL A 1069 -76.16 11.51 27.10
C VAL A 1069 -76.70 12.93 27.19
N MET A 1070 -77.89 13.06 27.76
CA MET A 1070 -78.62 14.32 27.92
C MET A 1070 -78.92 14.55 29.40
N ASP A 1071 -79.07 15.81 29.80
CA ASP A 1071 -79.57 16.22 31.11
C ASP A 1071 -81.05 16.60 30.99
N HIS A 1072 -81.91 16.02 31.83
CA HIS A 1072 -83.33 16.27 31.77
C HIS A 1072 -83.75 17.52 32.54
N ASP A 1073 -84.31 18.49 31.82
CA ASP A 1073 -84.86 19.71 32.40
C ASP A 1073 -86.39 19.72 32.41
N VAL A 1074 -86.97 20.10 33.55
CA VAL A 1074 -88.43 20.15 33.73
C VAL A 1074 -89.08 21.39 33.09
N LEU A 1075 -88.32 22.49 32.99
CA LEU A 1075 -88.84 23.80 32.53
C LEU A 1075 -88.13 24.32 31.27
N THR A 1076 -87.01 23.71 30.87
CA THR A 1076 -86.19 24.09 29.71
C THR A 1076 -85.96 22.90 28.80
N ALA A 1077 -85.37 23.14 27.62
CA ALA A 1077 -84.96 22.04 26.74
C ALA A 1077 -83.80 21.26 27.38
N ASN A 1078 -83.79 19.94 27.23
CA ASN A 1078 -82.73 19.08 27.75
C ASN A 1078 -81.33 19.51 27.27
N ASP A 1079 -80.37 19.56 28.18
CA ASP A 1079 -78.99 19.96 27.88
C ASP A 1079 -78.14 18.78 27.39
N PHE A 1080 -77.28 19.00 26.40
CA PHE A 1080 -76.39 17.96 25.86
C PHE A 1080 -75.17 17.74 26.78
N ALA A 1081 -75.06 16.54 27.37
CA ALA A 1081 -73.95 16.18 28.24
C ALA A 1081 -72.75 15.60 27.48
N GLY A 1082 -73.00 14.81 26.44
CA GLY A 1082 -71.97 14.27 25.55
C GLY A 1082 -72.47 13.09 24.73
N GLU A 1083 -71.71 12.67 23.73
CA GLU A 1083 -72.03 11.50 22.89
C GLU A 1083 -70.89 10.47 22.90
N ALA A 1084 -71.22 9.21 22.64
CA ALA A 1084 -70.26 8.12 22.49
C ALA A 1084 -70.69 7.18 21.35
N PHE A 1085 -69.71 6.56 20.70
CA PHE A 1085 -69.94 5.68 19.55
C PHE A 1085 -69.37 4.27 19.80
N LEU A 1086 -70.07 3.24 19.34
CA LEU A 1086 -69.60 1.85 19.43
C LEU A 1086 -69.78 1.16 18.07
N GLY A 1087 -68.70 0.69 17.45
CA GLY A 1087 -68.78 -0.06 16.19
C GLY A 1087 -69.38 -1.45 16.40
N LEU A 1088 -70.31 -1.86 15.54
CA LEU A 1088 -71.03 -3.13 15.62
C LEU A 1088 -70.24 -4.31 15.04
N SER A 1089 -69.29 -4.07 14.13
CA SER A 1089 -68.54 -5.14 13.46
C SER A 1089 -67.66 -5.99 14.39
N MET A 1090 -67.33 -5.46 15.57
CA MET A 1090 -66.39 -6.08 16.52
C MET A 1090 -67.07 -6.57 17.81
N ILE A 1091 -68.41 -6.53 17.89
CA ILE A 1091 -69.11 -6.98 19.09
C ILE A 1091 -69.28 -8.51 19.09
N PRO A 1092 -69.29 -9.14 20.28
CA PRO A 1092 -69.57 -10.57 20.41
C PRO A 1092 -70.90 -10.95 19.75
N GLY A 1093 -70.92 -12.06 19.01
CA GLY A 1093 -72.08 -12.53 18.23
C GLY A 1093 -72.12 -12.06 16.77
N VAL A 1094 -71.41 -10.99 16.42
CA VAL A 1094 -71.24 -10.53 15.02
C VAL A 1094 -69.97 -11.11 14.40
N THR A 1095 -68.87 -11.14 15.17
CA THR A 1095 -67.57 -11.70 14.79
C THR A 1095 -67.57 -13.23 14.74
N ASP A 1096 -68.27 -13.86 15.69
CA ASP A 1096 -68.24 -15.30 15.94
C ASP A 1096 -69.67 -15.88 15.87
N THR A 1097 -70.20 -16.06 14.66
CA THR A 1097 -71.61 -16.45 14.44
C THR A 1097 -71.99 -17.86 14.93
N ASN A 1098 -71.03 -18.69 15.34
CA ASN A 1098 -71.27 -20.11 15.66
C ASN A 1098 -71.27 -20.44 17.17
N THR A 1099 -71.13 -19.46 18.06
CA THR A 1099 -71.15 -19.68 19.51
C THR A 1099 -72.39 -19.05 20.15
N SER A 1100 -73.30 -19.88 20.65
CA SER A 1100 -74.32 -19.46 21.63
C SER A 1100 -73.61 -18.75 22.79
N ILE A 1101 -73.99 -17.51 23.08
CA ILE A 1101 -73.40 -16.75 24.19
C ILE A 1101 -74.03 -17.23 25.50
N ASP A 1102 -73.68 -18.44 25.96
CA ASP A 1102 -74.31 -19.04 27.14
C ASP A 1102 -73.84 -18.40 28.47
N ASN A 1103 -72.76 -17.62 28.46
CA ASN A 1103 -72.17 -16.96 29.63
C ASN A 1103 -72.27 -15.42 29.56
N PHE A 1104 -73.48 -14.89 29.66
CA PHE A 1104 -73.79 -13.45 29.68
C PHE A 1104 -72.98 -12.63 30.72
N HIS A 1105 -72.71 -13.22 31.89
CA HIS A 1105 -71.98 -12.55 32.97
C HIS A 1105 -70.45 -12.41 32.73
N GLY A 1106 -69.89 -13.10 31.74
CA GLY A 1106 -68.46 -13.05 31.40
C GLY A 1106 -68.09 -12.01 30.34
N LEU A 1107 -69.07 -11.35 29.72
CA LEU A 1107 -68.83 -10.36 28.67
C LEU A 1107 -68.25 -9.07 29.25
N LYS A 1108 -67.10 -8.66 28.71
CA LYS A 1108 -66.36 -7.47 29.16
C LYS A 1108 -67.16 -6.20 28.87
N HIS A 1109 -67.25 -5.32 29.87
CA HIS A 1109 -67.83 -3.98 29.68
C HIS A 1109 -66.90 -3.12 28.82
N THR A 1110 -67.51 -2.28 27.97
CA THR A 1110 -66.81 -1.27 27.17
C THR A 1110 -67.00 0.09 27.81
N GLU A 1111 -65.89 0.74 28.13
CA GLU A 1111 -65.89 2.12 28.63
C GLU A 1111 -65.68 3.08 27.46
N LEU A 1112 -66.65 3.95 27.22
CA LEU A 1112 -66.65 4.92 26.13
C LEU A 1112 -66.56 6.34 26.71
N PRO A 1113 -65.42 7.03 26.57
CA PRO A 1113 -65.32 8.44 26.92
C PRO A 1113 -66.34 9.26 26.14
N LEU A 1114 -67.08 10.13 26.85
CA LEU A 1114 -68.04 11.04 26.23
C LEU A 1114 -67.31 12.15 25.47
N MET A 1115 -67.77 12.43 24.26
CA MET A 1115 -67.18 13.39 23.34
C MET A 1115 -68.16 14.53 23.04
N HIS A 1116 -67.59 15.71 22.75
CA HIS A 1116 -68.31 16.83 22.14
C HIS A 1116 -67.69 17.08 20.77
N GLN A 1117 -68.50 17.42 19.77
CA GLN A 1117 -67.95 17.92 18.52
C GLN A 1117 -67.37 19.33 18.77
N LYS A 1118 -66.06 19.49 18.54
CA LYS A 1118 -65.34 20.76 18.76
C LYS A 1118 -65.18 21.57 17.48
N ASN A 1119 -65.28 20.94 16.31
CA ASN A 1119 -65.10 21.60 15.02
C ASN A 1119 -66.41 22.24 14.51
N ARG A 1120 -66.58 23.55 14.76
CA ARG A 1120 -67.74 24.33 14.25
C ARG A 1120 -67.75 24.47 12.73
N ASN A 1121 -66.60 24.33 12.08
CA ASN A 1121 -66.42 24.48 10.64
C ASN A 1121 -66.18 23.11 9.97
N HIS A 1122 -66.90 22.08 10.40
CA HIS A 1122 -66.75 20.75 9.85
C HIS A 1122 -67.13 20.73 8.34
N PRO A 1123 -66.27 20.25 7.42
CA PRO A 1123 -66.51 20.33 5.98
C PRO A 1123 -67.85 19.73 5.54
N ILE A 1124 -68.18 18.52 6.02
CA ILE A 1124 -69.46 17.87 5.72
C ILE A 1124 -70.66 18.68 6.23
N LEU A 1125 -70.58 19.28 7.43
CA LEU A 1125 -71.68 20.07 7.98
C LEU A 1125 -71.88 21.37 7.19
N GLN A 1126 -70.79 22.00 6.73
CA GLN A 1126 -70.87 23.18 5.87
C GLN A 1126 -71.52 22.86 4.52
N ILE A 1127 -71.19 21.71 3.92
CA ILE A 1127 -71.80 21.27 2.66
C ILE A 1127 -73.28 20.94 2.86
N LEU A 1128 -73.65 20.21 3.92
CA LEU A 1128 -75.05 19.94 4.23
C LEU A 1128 -75.85 21.22 4.50
N GLU A 1129 -75.24 22.23 5.13
CA GLU A 1129 -75.88 23.54 5.37
C GLU A 1129 -76.19 24.28 4.06
N THR A 1130 -75.42 24.03 3.00
CA THR A 1130 -75.66 24.62 1.69
C THR A 1130 -76.82 24.00 0.90
N ARG A 1131 -77.34 22.84 1.34
CA ARG A 1131 -78.44 22.14 0.66
C ARG A 1131 -79.80 22.68 1.12
N VAL A 1132 -80.08 23.95 0.81
CA VAL A 1132 -81.28 24.68 1.29
C VAL A 1132 -82.60 24.01 0.89
N GLY A 1133 -82.62 23.25 -0.21
CA GLY A 1133 -83.79 22.47 -0.65
C GLY A 1133 -83.95 21.10 0.00
N ASP A 1134 -82.97 20.63 0.76
CA ASP A 1134 -82.96 19.30 1.39
C ASP A 1134 -83.26 19.40 2.88
N LYS A 1135 -84.50 19.05 3.25
CA LYS A 1135 -84.96 19.08 4.64
C LYS A 1135 -84.14 18.15 5.55
N MET A 1136 -83.70 16.99 5.05
CA MET A 1136 -82.91 16.03 5.83
C MET A 1136 -81.54 16.62 6.18
N ALA A 1137 -80.88 17.25 5.20
CA ALA A 1137 -79.60 17.93 5.42
C ALA A 1137 -79.72 19.07 6.45
N LEU A 1138 -80.73 19.92 6.31
CA LEU A 1138 -80.96 21.05 7.20
C LEU A 1138 -81.32 20.63 8.64
N ASP A 1139 -82.19 19.64 8.80
CA ASP A 1139 -82.57 19.10 10.11
C ASP A 1139 -81.36 18.45 10.81
N PHE A 1140 -80.52 17.74 10.05
CA PHE A 1140 -79.29 17.17 10.57
C PHE A 1140 -78.32 18.25 11.06
N VAL A 1141 -78.03 19.27 10.24
CA VAL A 1141 -77.15 20.39 10.61
C VAL A 1141 -77.69 21.12 11.83
N LYS A 1142 -79.00 21.38 11.89
CA LYS A 1142 -79.64 22.02 13.05
C LYS A 1142 -79.43 21.21 14.33
N LYS A 1143 -79.63 19.88 14.29
CA LYS A 1143 -79.38 18.99 15.42
C LYS A 1143 -77.91 18.98 15.84
N GLN A 1144 -76.97 18.94 14.90
CA GLN A 1144 -75.53 18.96 15.21
C GLN A 1144 -75.09 20.31 15.78
N LYS A 1145 -75.64 21.43 15.28
CA LYS A 1145 -75.36 22.78 15.81
C LYS A 1145 -75.75 22.95 17.27
N GLN A 1146 -76.84 22.30 17.70
CA GLN A 1146 -77.28 22.29 19.10
C GLN A 1146 -76.35 21.50 20.03
N ARG A 1147 -75.53 20.58 19.48
CA ARG A 1147 -74.56 19.77 20.24
C ARG A 1147 -73.18 20.43 20.40
N PHE A 1148 -72.93 21.56 19.73
CA PHE A 1148 -71.68 22.29 19.93
C PHE A 1148 -71.62 22.88 21.33
N ALA A 1149 -70.50 22.68 22.03
CA ALA A 1149 -70.29 23.26 23.34
C ALA A 1149 -70.52 24.79 23.32
N SER A 1150 -71.52 25.26 24.06
CA SER A 1150 -71.65 26.66 24.47
C SER A 1150 -70.56 26.95 25.51
N THR A 1151 -69.34 27.17 25.00
CA THR A 1151 -68.09 27.30 25.77
C THR A 1151 -68.17 28.40 26.83
N GLU A 1152 -69.04 29.40 26.64
CA GLU A 1152 -69.30 30.47 27.61
C GLU A 1152 -70.00 29.98 28.88
N ILE A 1153 -70.92 29.01 28.79
CA ILE A 1153 -71.70 28.50 29.92
C ILE A 1153 -70.82 27.63 30.84
N LEU A 1154 -69.99 26.75 30.25
CA LEU A 1154 -69.06 25.89 30.99
C LEU A 1154 -67.93 26.67 31.68
N LEU A 1155 -67.47 27.79 31.11
CA LEU A 1155 -66.44 28.66 31.70
C LEU A 1155 -66.99 29.59 32.80
N GLN A 1156 -68.21 30.12 32.65
CA GLN A 1156 -68.86 30.92 33.70
C GLN A 1156 -69.19 30.07 34.94
N LYS A 1157 -69.73 28.85 34.75
CA LYS A 1157 -70.06 27.93 35.85
C LYS A 1157 -68.81 27.43 36.61
N ARG A 1158 -67.65 27.27 35.94
CA ARG A 1158 -66.35 26.98 36.59
C ARG A 1158 -65.81 28.14 37.44
N LYS A 1159 -65.96 29.40 37.02
CA LYS A 1159 -65.51 30.58 37.80
C LYS A 1159 -66.28 30.73 39.12
N HIS A 1160 -67.60 30.52 39.13
CA HIS A 1160 -68.42 30.64 40.34
C HIS A 1160 -68.11 29.57 41.42
N ARG A 1161 -67.56 28.40 41.07
CA ARG A 1161 -67.09 27.39 42.04
C ARG A 1161 -65.78 27.77 42.73
N GLY A 1162 -64.91 28.53 42.06
CA GLY A 1162 -63.63 28.97 42.62
C GLY A 1162 -63.79 29.98 43.77
N LEU A 1163 -64.82 30.82 43.71
CA LEU A 1163 -65.12 31.82 44.76
C LEU A 1163 -65.77 31.18 46.01
N ARG A 1164 -66.78 30.31 45.86
CA ARG A 1164 -67.46 29.66 47.00
C ARG A 1164 -66.58 28.71 47.82
N LYS A 1165 -65.59 28.06 47.19
CA LYS A 1165 -64.59 27.24 47.91
C LYS A 1165 -63.60 28.08 48.72
N ARG A 1166 -63.30 29.33 48.32
CA ARG A 1166 -62.42 30.23 49.08
C ARG A 1166 -63.10 30.76 50.34
N GLU A 1167 -64.36 31.18 50.25
CA GLU A 1167 -65.13 31.67 51.41
C GLU A 1167 -65.34 30.60 52.50
N ASN A 1168 -65.59 29.34 52.10
CA ASN A 1168 -65.74 28.24 53.07
C ASN A 1168 -64.42 27.83 53.76
N ILE A 1169 -63.27 28.08 53.13
CA ILE A 1169 -61.95 27.84 53.74
C ILE A 1169 -61.58 28.96 54.70
N GLU A 1170 -61.97 30.21 54.42
CA GLU A 1170 -61.78 31.34 55.34
C GLU A 1170 -62.66 31.22 56.60
N LYS A 1171 -63.94 30.86 56.47
CA LYS A 1171 -64.82 30.59 57.63
C LYS A 1171 -64.32 29.44 58.52
N LYS A 1172 -63.74 28.39 57.93
CA LYS A 1172 -63.11 27.29 58.70
C LYS A 1172 -61.81 27.72 59.40
N ARG A 1173 -61.07 28.70 58.87
CA ARG A 1173 -59.87 29.23 59.52
C ARG A 1173 -60.19 30.13 60.71
N GLU A 1174 -61.25 30.94 60.63
CA GLU A 1174 -61.73 31.73 61.78
C GLU A 1174 -62.20 30.82 62.93
N TYR A 1175 -62.95 29.75 62.64
CA TYR A 1175 -63.44 28.82 63.65
C TYR A 1175 -62.31 28.06 64.37
N ILE A 1176 -61.24 27.71 63.65
CA ILE A 1176 -60.06 27.04 64.23
C ILE A 1176 -59.21 28.02 65.06
N CYS A 1177 -59.10 29.29 64.65
CA CYS A 1177 -58.42 30.32 65.44
C CYS A 1177 -59.15 30.63 66.75
N ILE A 1178 -60.49 30.65 66.75
CA ILE A 1178 -61.30 30.86 67.96
C ILE A 1178 -61.13 29.69 68.95
N LEU A 1179 -61.17 28.43 68.46
CA LEU A 1179 -60.94 27.25 69.30
C LEU A 1179 -59.51 27.17 69.88
N TYR A 1180 -58.49 27.60 69.12
CA TYR A 1180 -57.10 27.55 69.56
C TYR A 1180 -56.75 28.60 70.63
N ILE A 1181 -57.47 29.74 70.66
CA ILE A 1181 -57.33 30.78 71.70
C ILE A 1181 -58.07 30.37 72.98
N SER A 1182 -59.24 29.74 72.86
CA SER A 1182 -60.00 29.23 74.03
C SER A 1182 -59.31 28.06 74.74
N SER A 1183 -58.60 27.17 74.02
CA SER A 1183 -57.89 26.04 74.65
C SER A 1183 -56.58 26.43 75.36
N LYS A 1184 -55.97 27.58 75.04
CA LYS A 1184 -54.73 28.05 75.66
C LYS A 1184 -54.92 28.80 76.98
N LEU A 1185 -56.11 29.37 77.22
CA LEU A 1185 -56.45 30.04 78.48
C LEU A 1185 -56.86 29.06 79.59
N PHE A 1186 -57.30 27.85 79.25
CA PHE A 1186 -57.77 26.84 80.22
C PHE A 1186 -56.65 25.97 80.82
N LEU A 1187 -55.46 25.93 80.21
CA LEU A 1187 -54.35 25.05 80.61
C LEU A 1187 -53.26 25.73 81.49
N CYS A 1188 -53.53 26.91 82.05
CA CYS A 1188 -52.61 27.64 82.93
C CYS A 1188 -52.96 27.50 84.44
N GLY A 1189 -53.93 26.67 84.82
CA GLY A 1189 -54.30 26.45 86.22
C GLY A 1189 -54.47 24.97 86.55
N GLN A 1190 -53.76 24.51 87.58
CA GLN A 1190 -53.92 23.24 88.31
C GLN A 1190 -53.09 22.04 87.81
N GLU A 1191 -51.82 22.02 88.24
CA GLU A 1191 -51.09 20.80 88.62
C GLU A 1191 -51.58 20.28 89.98
N LYS A 1192 -51.80 18.96 90.15
CA LYS A 1192 -51.19 18.09 91.21
C LYS A 1192 -51.93 16.75 91.45
N LYS A 1193 -51.14 15.66 91.33
CA LYS A 1193 -51.12 14.39 92.12
C LYS A 1193 -52.27 13.37 91.93
N THR A 1194 -52.10 12.05 91.86
CA THR A 1194 -50.93 11.13 91.83
C THR A 1194 -51.39 9.70 91.42
N ASN A 1195 -50.57 9.04 90.58
CA ASN A 1195 -50.16 7.62 90.52
C ASN A 1195 -51.12 6.44 90.75
N VAL A 1196 -51.24 5.57 89.73
CA VAL A 1196 -50.83 4.14 89.76
C VAL A 1196 -50.31 3.72 88.36
N ALA A 1197 -49.30 2.85 88.32
CA ALA A 1197 -48.73 2.09 87.20
C ALA A 1197 -47.63 2.74 86.33
N SER A 1198 -46.56 1.97 86.20
CA SER A 1198 -45.17 2.36 85.94
C SER A 1198 -44.66 2.03 84.54
N GLN A 1199 -43.79 2.90 84.03
CA GLN A 1199 -42.63 2.62 83.17
C GLN A 1199 -42.85 1.91 81.82
N LYS A 1200 -42.92 2.72 80.74
CA LYS A 1200 -41.97 2.68 79.59
C LYS A 1200 -42.33 3.76 78.55
N GLU A 1201 -42.31 5.01 78.98
CA GLU A 1201 -42.58 6.20 78.14
C GLU A 1201 -41.34 6.76 77.43
N GLU A 1202 -40.25 6.00 77.33
CA GLU A 1202 -38.99 6.48 76.72
C GLU A 1202 -38.73 5.98 75.28
N LYS A 1203 -39.69 5.28 74.66
CA LYS A 1203 -39.60 4.84 73.25
C LYS A 1203 -40.51 5.60 72.26
N HIS A 1204 -41.50 6.36 72.72
CA HIS A 1204 -42.40 7.12 71.83
C HIS A 1204 -41.88 8.54 71.51
N LEU A 1205 -41.12 9.18 72.40
CA LEU A 1205 -40.59 10.53 72.18
C LEU A 1205 -39.36 10.61 71.25
N LYS A 1206 -38.70 9.46 70.97
CA LYS A 1206 -37.67 9.33 69.93
C LYS A 1206 -38.24 8.97 68.54
N LYS A 1207 -39.48 8.47 68.45
CA LYS A 1207 -40.14 8.12 67.18
C LYS A 1207 -40.73 9.37 66.49
N ASP A 1208 -41.29 10.31 67.25
CA ASP A 1208 -41.86 11.55 66.70
C ASP A 1208 -40.83 12.61 66.27
N LYS A 1209 -39.64 12.64 66.90
CA LYS A 1209 -38.53 13.49 66.43
C LYS A 1209 -37.92 13.00 65.11
N ASN A 1210 -37.98 11.70 64.83
CA ASN A 1210 -37.56 11.13 63.54
C ASN A 1210 -38.60 11.31 62.43
N ILE A 1211 -39.91 11.29 62.76
CA ILE A 1211 -40.99 11.58 61.80
C ILE A 1211 -41.00 13.05 61.38
N LYS A 1212 -40.83 14.01 62.33
CA LYS A 1212 -40.67 15.44 61.99
C LYS A 1212 -39.40 15.73 61.17
N LYS A 1213 -38.26 15.07 61.44
CA LYS A 1213 -37.05 15.21 60.61
C LYS A 1213 -37.19 14.57 59.22
N LYS A 1214 -37.98 13.51 59.06
CA LYS A 1214 -38.29 12.87 57.77
C LYS A 1214 -39.21 13.75 56.91
N ILE A 1215 -40.27 14.30 57.49
CA ILE A 1215 -41.21 15.22 56.81
C ILE A 1215 -40.49 16.52 56.36
N ILE A 1216 -39.59 17.09 57.17
CA ILE A 1216 -38.83 18.29 56.79
C ILE A 1216 -37.78 17.99 55.69
N ARG A 1217 -37.15 16.80 55.67
CA ARG A 1217 -36.25 16.39 54.58
C ARG A 1217 -36.99 16.09 53.28
N ASP A 1218 -38.16 15.47 53.35
CA ASP A 1218 -38.95 15.10 52.16
C ASP A 1218 -39.62 16.32 51.52
N VAL A 1219 -40.10 17.29 52.32
CA VAL A 1219 -40.63 18.57 51.82
C VAL A 1219 -39.52 19.46 51.22
N SER A 1220 -38.28 19.38 51.72
CA SER A 1220 -37.15 20.11 51.17
C SER A 1220 -36.60 19.47 49.87
N LYS A 1221 -36.57 18.13 49.79
CA LYS A 1221 -36.26 17.40 48.55
C LYS A 1221 -37.30 17.66 47.46
N ASP A 1222 -38.59 17.72 47.81
CA ASP A 1222 -39.67 17.93 46.85
C ASP A 1222 -39.77 19.39 46.36
N LYS A 1223 -39.41 20.37 47.21
CA LYS A 1223 -39.20 21.78 46.77
C LYS A 1223 -37.96 21.93 45.88
N CYS A 1224 -36.90 21.16 46.11
CA CYS A 1224 -35.68 21.19 45.29
C CYS A 1224 -35.88 20.47 43.93
N LEU A 1225 -36.66 19.37 43.91
CA LEU A 1225 -37.08 18.67 42.68
C LEU A 1225 -38.06 19.52 41.86
N LYS A 1226 -39.01 20.21 42.49
CA LYS A 1226 -39.91 21.17 41.82
C LYS A 1226 -39.18 22.42 41.32
N LYS A 1227 -38.12 22.90 41.99
CA LYS A 1227 -37.23 23.97 41.46
C LYS A 1227 -36.32 23.48 40.32
N LYS A 1228 -35.78 22.25 40.38
CA LYS A 1228 -35.02 21.63 39.28
C LYS A 1228 -35.90 21.31 38.07
N ASN A 1229 -37.14 20.86 38.27
CA ASN A 1229 -38.12 20.61 37.21
C ASN A 1229 -38.72 21.91 36.65
N ARG A 1230 -38.90 22.98 37.45
CA ARG A 1230 -39.22 24.32 36.91
C ARG A 1230 -38.05 24.95 36.16
N LYS A 1231 -36.78 24.73 36.56
CA LYS A 1231 -35.60 25.16 35.79
C LYS A 1231 -35.39 24.31 34.53
N LYS A 1232 -35.68 23.00 34.55
CA LYS A 1232 -35.68 22.12 33.35
C LYS A 1232 -36.85 22.43 32.41
N LYS A 1233 -38.04 22.77 32.93
CA LYS A 1233 -39.22 23.17 32.15
C LYS A 1233 -39.04 24.58 31.57
N LYS A 1234 -38.49 25.55 32.33
CA LYS A 1234 -38.05 26.84 31.76
C LYS A 1234 -36.90 26.70 30.76
N LYS A 1235 -35.91 25.80 30.95
CA LYS A 1235 -34.86 25.51 29.93
C LYS A 1235 -35.39 24.75 28.71
N LYS A 1236 -36.41 23.90 28.85
CA LYS A 1236 -37.12 23.25 27.72
C LYS A 1236 -38.02 24.24 26.99
N GLU A 1237 -38.70 25.15 27.70
CA GLU A 1237 -39.51 26.22 27.12
C GLU A 1237 -38.64 27.31 26.48
N THR A 1238 -37.46 27.67 27.03
CA THR A 1238 -36.50 28.55 26.31
C THR A 1238 -35.74 27.83 25.19
N LYS A 1239 -35.59 26.50 25.23
CA LYS A 1239 -35.10 25.72 24.07
C LYS A 1239 -36.16 25.52 23.00
N CYS A 1240 -37.45 25.36 23.33
CA CYS A 1240 -38.56 25.37 22.38
C CYS A 1240 -38.76 26.77 21.80
N TYR A 1241 -38.74 27.83 22.60
CA TYR A 1241 -38.84 29.21 22.09
C TYR A 1241 -37.61 29.64 21.27
N ARG A 1242 -36.42 29.04 21.49
CA ARG A 1242 -35.23 29.20 20.62
C ARG A 1242 -35.23 28.26 19.40
N ARG A 1243 -36.00 27.17 19.41
CA ARG A 1243 -36.20 26.27 18.28
C ARG A 1243 -37.28 26.83 17.34
N ASP A 1244 -38.32 27.45 17.90
CA ASP A 1244 -39.35 28.17 17.15
C ASP A 1244 -38.86 29.54 16.61
N ARG A 1245 -37.96 30.24 17.32
CA ARG A 1245 -37.25 31.41 16.73
C ARG A 1245 -36.15 31.06 15.73
N ARG A 1246 -35.68 29.79 15.68
CA ARG A 1246 -34.82 29.30 14.59
C ARG A 1246 -35.67 28.85 13.40
N ASN A 1247 -36.83 28.27 13.63
CA ASN A 1247 -37.79 27.93 12.56
C ASN A 1247 -38.58 29.13 12.02
N SER A 1248 -38.62 30.29 12.70
CA SER A 1248 -39.16 31.55 12.14
C SER A 1248 -38.07 32.52 11.63
N LYS A 1249 -36.80 32.10 11.63
CA LYS A 1249 -35.70 32.73 10.86
C LYS A 1249 -35.16 31.79 9.76
N GLN A 1250 -35.84 30.66 9.56
CA GLN A 1250 -35.74 29.76 8.41
C GLN A 1250 -37.18 29.46 7.94
N CYS A 1251 -37.88 30.51 7.55
CA CYS A 1251 -38.90 30.56 6.49
C CYS A 1251 -38.66 31.90 5.79
#